data_AF-A0A2T4WTV3-F1
#
_entry.id   AF-A0A2T4WTV3-F1
#
_cell.length_a   1.000
_cell.length_b   1.000
_cell.length_c   1.000
_cell.angle_alpha   90.00
_cell.angle_beta   90.00
_cell.angle_gamma   90.00
#
_symmetry.space_group_name_H-M   'P 1'
#
loop_
_entity.id
_entity.type
_entity.pdbx_description
1 polymer ?
#
loop_
_entity_poly.entity_id
_entity_poly.type
_entity_poly.pdbx_seq_one_letter_code
_entity_poly.pdbx_strand_id
1 'polypeptide(L)'
;MSDNKKPKVKGNKLSARDLEREVSKLFSHFSKKQFNPRQVIQKLRIANNKDAVQQALDNLVAAKTLVVKGDFKYQYNREFVPPSSGKTAEGRVDMTRTGAAYIVIEGQEDDIYVAAKNTKNALNGDRVKIRFWTPQGRRKPEGEVVEIIERSNEHFVGILHLFARFGLVSVEGRQAIDFMVSLDELKNAQAGDMVVVRVVERPDSVRDLDKPFGEIMTVLGKPGSSSLDMQAILINNGFNIAFPEEVNRASEALSDDINEAEIARRRDFRDTLTFTIDPLTAKDFDDALSYRVLENGEFEVGVHIADVSHYVQPDSVLDKEAYQRSTSVYLVDRVCPMLPERISNELCSLRPHEDKLTFSAAFIFDQNFKVKHRWFGKGIIHSDRRFTYEEAQEVLETGTGDHVEPLQLLNRVAKKLAERRFQEGSIDFDSEEVRFRLDEDGTPLEVYVKERKDSNRLVEDFMLLANREVATFIANKEKATHQVIPFVYRVHDEPDPDKAMELALFASALGFTMDVSTPQAIAKSYNLLTQKAENDPALKMLAPLAIRTMAKAVYTSKNIGHYGLGFENYSHFTSPIRRYSDVLTHRILEKNLPTGSLYQVNGAKLEEQCKHISAQERKATDAERESIKYKQVEFLEKHVGEDFAGIVNGISEFGIFIELKESHCEGMISFDQMDQSYDIGDGRLSIRGRRTGKTIRMGDELTVKVLSTDLKRRRIDMAFVDGPVNEERAAFIPAKEKAGGAKQGGRYGKSGKNPKSSESGRGSSGSGSNGRSAGRGGRGKK
;
A
#
# COMPACT_ATOMS: atom_id res chain seq x y z
N MET A 1 28.50 -72.84 -42.69
CA MET A 1 28.79 -71.69 -41.80
C MET A 1 28.78 -70.42 -42.63
N SER A 2 27.95 -69.41 -42.31
CA SER A 2 28.04 -68.06 -42.92
C SER A 2 27.04 -67.07 -42.29
N ASP A 3 27.45 -66.42 -41.20
CA ASP A 3 27.11 -65.04 -40.82
C ASP A 3 25.77 -64.41 -41.26
N ASN A 4 24.66 -64.79 -40.63
CA ASN A 4 23.46 -63.93 -40.62
C ASN A 4 23.65 -62.75 -39.63
N LYS A 5 24.44 -61.76 -40.06
CA LYS A 5 24.87 -60.59 -39.26
C LYS A 5 23.69 -59.66 -38.94
N LYS A 6 23.18 -59.75 -37.71
CA LYS A 6 22.28 -58.74 -37.13
C LYS A 6 22.95 -57.35 -37.16
N PRO A 7 22.23 -56.27 -37.52
CA PRO A 7 22.82 -54.95 -37.68
C PRO A 7 23.38 -54.42 -36.35
N LYS A 8 24.66 -54.07 -36.32
CA LYS A 8 25.28 -53.38 -35.17
C LYS A 8 24.71 -51.96 -35.08
N VAL A 9 24.07 -51.64 -33.96
CA VAL A 9 23.66 -50.27 -33.63
C VAL A 9 24.92 -49.40 -33.51
N LYS A 10 25.09 -48.43 -34.41
CA LYS A 10 26.15 -47.41 -34.32
C LYS A 10 25.80 -46.42 -33.22
N GLY A 11 26.25 -46.70 -32.01
CA GLY A 11 26.09 -45.87 -30.82
C GLY A 11 27.39 -45.69 -30.07
N ASN A 12 27.48 -44.64 -29.25
CA ASN A 12 28.53 -44.54 -28.25
C ASN A 12 28.20 -45.45 -27.05
N LYS A 13 29.22 -45.90 -26.34
CA LYS A 13 29.07 -46.59 -25.04
C LYS A 13 29.14 -45.55 -23.93
N LEU A 14 28.05 -45.36 -23.20
CA LEU A 14 27.95 -44.41 -22.09
C LEU A 14 28.62 -44.97 -20.82
N SER A 15 29.07 -44.09 -19.92
CA SER A 15 29.41 -44.45 -18.54
C SER A 15 28.14 -44.91 -17.79
N ALA A 16 28.28 -45.59 -16.65
CA ALA A 16 27.12 -46.00 -15.84
C ALA A 16 26.23 -44.81 -15.43
N ARG A 17 26.84 -43.72 -14.96
CA ARG A 17 26.15 -42.50 -14.51
C ARG A 17 25.48 -41.73 -15.66
N ASP A 18 26.12 -41.69 -16.83
CA ASP A 18 25.51 -41.10 -18.03
C ASP A 18 24.36 -41.98 -18.55
N LEU A 19 24.53 -43.31 -18.49
CA LEU A 19 23.51 -44.26 -18.91
C LEU A 19 22.25 -44.14 -18.06
N GLU A 20 22.36 -44.14 -16.73
CA GLU A 20 21.23 -43.92 -15.81
C GLU A 20 20.51 -42.59 -16.10
N ARG A 21 21.26 -41.51 -16.37
CA ARG A 21 20.68 -40.20 -16.70
C ARG A 21 19.89 -40.22 -18.02
N GLU A 22 20.45 -40.78 -19.09
CA GLU A 22 19.76 -40.85 -20.39
C GLU A 22 18.61 -41.87 -20.40
N VAL A 23 18.71 -42.95 -19.61
CA VAL A 23 17.60 -43.89 -19.36
C VAL A 23 16.47 -43.19 -18.59
N SER A 24 16.78 -42.47 -17.50
CA SER A 24 15.78 -41.71 -16.73
C SER A 24 15.03 -40.69 -17.60
N LYS A 25 15.75 -39.91 -18.41
CA LYS A 25 15.17 -39.00 -19.42
C LYS A 25 14.25 -39.71 -20.43
N LEU A 26 14.63 -40.90 -20.89
CA LEU A 26 13.80 -41.68 -21.83
C LEU A 26 12.45 -42.05 -21.19
N PHE A 27 12.46 -42.46 -19.92
CA PHE A 27 11.25 -42.85 -19.22
C PHE A 27 10.39 -41.65 -18.81
N SER A 28 10.96 -40.53 -18.36
CA SER A 28 10.16 -39.33 -18.05
C SER A 28 9.47 -38.77 -19.29
N HIS A 29 10.19 -38.67 -20.42
CA HIS A 29 9.64 -38.22 -21.71
C HIS A 29 8.57 -39.17 -22.28
N PHE A 30 8.62 -40.47 -21.94
CA PHE A 30 7.65 -41.48 -22.36
C PHE A 30 6.87 -42.10 -21.18
N SER A 31 6.50 -41.30 -20.17
CA SER A 31 6.00 -41.79 -18.86
C SER A 31 4.81 -42.76 -18.85
N LYS A 32 3.98 -42.77 -19.91
CA LYS A 32 2.88 -43.74 -20.08
C LYS A 32 3.27 -45.05 -20.78
N LYS A 33 4.51 -45.19 -21.29
CA LYS A 33 4.97 -46.35 -22.07
C LYS A 33 5.92 -47.23 -21.26
N GLN A 34 5.88 -48.52 -21.56
CA GLN A 34 6.74 -49.55 -20.99
C GLN A 34 7.87 -49.91 -21.94
N PHE A 35 9.08 -50.11 -21.42
CA PHE A 35 10.23 -50.61 -22.21
C PHE A 35 11.00 -51.69 -21.45
N ASN A 36 11.52 -52.67 -22.20
CA ASN A 36 12.51 -53.64 -21.71
C ASN A 36 13.94 -53.19 -22.10
N PRO A 37 15.02 -53.79 -21.54
CA PRO A 37 16.40 -53.35 -21.78
C PRO A 37 16.81 -53.31 -23.27
N ARG A 38 16.29 -54.22 -24.11
CA ARG A 38 16.58 -54.22 -25.56
C ARG A 38 15.93 -53.03 -26.28
N GLN A 39 14.70 -52.69 -25.90
CA GLN A 39 13.99 -51.52 -26.44
C GLN A 39 14.64 -50.20 -25.99
N VAL A 40 15.17 -50.15 -24.76
CA VAL A 40 15.95 -48.99 -24.26
C VAL A 40 17.23 -48.79 -25.07
N ILE A 41 18.02 -49.85 -25.32
CA ILE A 41 19.20 -49.81 -26.19
C ILE A 41 18.84 -49.30 -27.59
N GLN A 42 17.79 -49.85 -28.19
CA GLN A 42 17.37 -49.49 -29.55
C GLN A 42 16.86 -48.05 -29.65
N LYS A 43 16.14 -47.54 -28.63
CA LYS A 43 15.66 -46.15 -28.60
C LYS A 43 16.77 -45.13 -28.38
N LEU A 44 17.65 -45.38 -27.41
CA LEU A 44 18.78 -44.48 -27.12
C LEU A 44 19.91 -44.58 -28.15
N ARG A 45 19.89 -45.61 -29.02
CA ARG A 45 20.92 -45.89 -30.03
C ARG A 45 22.33 -45.96 -29.41
N ILE A 46 22.44 -46.66 -28.29
CA ILE A 46 23.69 -46.82 -27.50
C ILE A 46 24.37 -48.17 -27.78
N ALA A 47 25.67 -48.26 -27.48
CA ALA A 47 26.47 -49.48 -27.62
C ALA A 47 26.74 -50.20 -26.27
N ASN A 48 26.05 -49.83 -25.19
CA ASN A 48 26.08 -50.57 -23.93
C ASN A 48 25.43 -51.96 -24.11
N ASN A 49 25.96 -52.98 -23.43
CA ASN A 49 25.39 -54.32 -23.41
C ASN A 49 24.06 -54.35 -22.64
N LYS A 50 23.28 -55.42 -22.82
CA LYS A 50 21.99 -55.63 -22.13
C LYS A 50 22.16 -55.47 -20.61
N ASP A 51 23.26 -55.94 -20.06
CA ASP A 51 23.44 -56.12 -18.61
C ASP A 51 23.79 -54.80 -17.91
N ALA A 52 24.56 -53.92 -18.56
CA ALA A 52 24.75 -52.55 -18.06
C ALA A 52 23.46 -51.71 -18.11
N VAL A 53 22.61 -51.94 -19.12
CA VAL A 53 21.29 -51.29 -19.21
C VAL A 53 20.29 -51.87 -18.22
N GLN A 54 20.36 -53.18 -17.97
CA GLN A 54 19.63 -53.87 -16.91
C GLN A 54 19.98 -53.27 -15.54
N GLN A 55 21.28 -53.20 -15.22
CA GLN A 55 21.77 -52.62 -13.95
C GLN A 55 21.34 -51.14 -13.78
N ALA A 56 21.40 -50.33 -14.84
CA ALA A 56 20.90 -48.95 -14.80
C ALA A 56 19.37 -48.86 -14.57
N LEU A 57 18.59 -49.80 -15.10
CA LEU A 57 17.15 -49.88 -14.85
C LEU A 57 16.85 -50.31 -13.41
N ASP A 58 17.58 -51.29 -12.89
CA ASP A 58 17.39 -51.82 -11.53
C ASP A 58 17.83 -50.79 -10.47
N ASN A 59 18.91 -50.04 -10.71
CA ASN A 59 19.31 -48.89 -9.90
C ASN A 59 18.21 -47.80 -9.88
N LEU A 60 17.58 -47.52 -11.02
CA LEU A 60 16.47 -46.56 -11.11
C LEU A 60 15.15 -47.08 -10.49
N VAL A 61 14.97 -48.40 -10.34
CA VAL A 61 13.88 -49.01 -9.54
C VAL A 61 14.19 -48.92 -8.05
N ALA A 62 15.43 -49.21 -7.63
CA ALA A 62 15.85 -49.03 -6.23
C ALA A 62 15.71 -47.57 -5.78
N ALA A 63 16.02 -46.61 -6.66
CA ALA A 63 15.79 -45.18 -6.46
C ALA A 63 14.30 -44.75 -6.59
N LYS A 64 13.34 -45.69 -6.76
CA LYS A 64 11.89 -45.48 -6.95
C LYS A 64 11.48 -44.66 -8.19
N THR A 65 12.41 -44.17 -9.00
CA THR A 65 12.17 -43.44 -10.27
C THR A 65 11.40 -44.27 -11.30
N LEU A 66 11.65 -45.59 -11.33
CA LEU A 66 10.94 -46.54 -12.18
C LEU A 66 10.18 -47.57 -11.34
N VAL A 67 9.11 -48.11 -11.90
CA VAL A 67 8.41 -49.29 -11.39
C VAL A 67 8.52 -50.45 -12.39
N VAL A 68 8.70 -51.66 -11.87
CA VAL A 68 8.62 -52.88 -12.66
C VAL A 68 7.15 -53.19 -12.97
N LYS A 69 6.89 -53.58 -14.21
CA LYS A 69 5.65 -54.21 -14.68
C LYS A 69 6.02 -55.57 -15.31
N GLY A 70 5.03 -56.44 -15.50
CA GLY A 70 5.25 -57.83 -15.95
C GLY A 70 6.14 -57.96 -17.20
N ASP A 71 6.83 -59.10 -17.32
CA ASP A 71 7.75 -59.46 -18.41
C ASP A 71 9.03 -58.61 -18.52
N PHE A 72 9.66 -58.26 -17.38
CA PHE A 72 10.88 -57.44 -17.34
C PHE A 72 10.73 -56.09 -18.07
N LYS A 73 9.55 -55.48 -17.93
CA LYS A 73 9.21 -54.16 -18.48
C LYS A 73 9.27 -53.13 -17.36
N TYR A 74 9.84 -51.98 -17.66
CA TYR A 74 9.96 -50.87 -16.73
C TYR A 74 9.02 -49.75 -17.19
N GLN A 75 8.55 -48.93 -16.26
CA GLN A 75 7.74 -47.73 -16.53
C GLN A 75 8.14 -46.62 -15.56
N TYR A 76 8.01 -45.36 -15.99
CA TYR A 76 8.22 -44.21 -15.11
C TYR A 76 7.23 -44.23 -13.94
N ASN A 77 7.74 -44.06 -12.72
CA ASN A 77 6.90 -43.94 -11.54
C ASN A 77 6.25 -42.55 -11.49
N ARG A 78 4.92 -42.48 -11.68
CA ARG A 78 4.19 -41.20 -11.72
C ARG A 78 3.90 -40.60 -10.35
N GLU A 79 4.13 -41.37 -9.27
CA GLU A 79 4.03 -40.95 -7.87
C GLU A 79 5.42 -40.62 -7.28
N PHE A 80 6.50 -40.76 -8.06
CA PHE A 80 7.85 -40.43 -7.61
C PHE A 80 8.08 -38.92 -7.62
N VAL A 81 7.99 -38.32 -6.45
CA VAL A 81 8.56 -36.99 -6.18
C VAL A 81 10.07 -37.15 -5.94
N PRO A 82 10.95 -36.54 -6.74
CA PRO A 82 12.40 -36.68 -6.56
C PRO A 82 12.85 -36.03 -5.24
N PRO A 83 13.70 -36.70 -4.44
CA PRO A 83 14.26 -36.10 -3.23
C PRO A 83 15.09 -34.84 -3.53
N SER A 84 14.87 -33.79 -2.73
CA SER A 84 15.73 -32.60 -2.59
C SER A 84 16.20 -31.90 -3.89
N SER A 85 15.32 -31.10 -4.52
CA SER A 85 15.75 -30.00 -5.40
C SER A 85 14.90 -28.73 -5.32
N GLY A 86 13.94 -28.65 -4.39
CA GLY A 86 13.23 -27.41 -4.10
C GLY A 86 14.03 -26.55 -3.13
N LYS A 87 14.18 -25.26 -3.43
CA LYS A 87 14.68 -24.28 -2.46
C LYS A 87 13.63 -24.05 -1.37
N THR A 88 14.06 -23.66 -0.18
CA THR A 88 13.16 -23.16 0.87
C THR A 88 13.37 -21.67 1.07
N ALA A 89 12.28 -20.95 1.36
CA ALA A 89 12.32 -19.53 1.74
C ALA A 89 11.18 -19.22 2.70
N GLU A 90 11.24 -18.05 3.32
CA GLU A 90 10.16 -17.46 4.12
C GLU A 90 9.63 -16.22 3.40
N GLY A 91 8.33 -16.01 3.43
CA GLY A 91 7.67 -14.84 2.82
C GLY A 91 6.26 -14.64 3.38
N ARG A 92 5.60 -13.57 2.95
CA ARG A 92 4.19 -13.32 3.29
C ARG A 92 3.26 -13.76 2.16
N VAL A 93 2.11 -14.31 2.52
CA VAL A 93 1.04 -14.71 1.59
C VAL A 93 0.28 -13.47 1.10
N ASP A 94 0.29 -13.18 -0.20
CA ASP A 94 -0.80 -12.41 -0.85
C ASP A 94 -1.74 -13.40 -1.54
N MET A 95 -2.96 -13.52 -1.03
CA MET A 95 -3.92 -14.52 -1.53
C MET A 95 -4.91 -13.89 -2.51
N THR A 96 -5.03 -14.54 -3.66
CA THR A 96 -6.07 -14.28 -4.65
C THR A 96 -7.41 -14.87 -4.22
N ARG A 97 -8.51 -14.35 -4.78
CA ARG A 97 -9.89 -14.81 -4.49
C ARG A 97 -10.18 -16.26 -4.93
N THR A 98 -9.26 -16.92 -5.66
CA THR A 98 -9.36 -18.34 -6.04
C THR A 98 -8.65 -19.27 -5.06
N GLY A 99 -8.12 -18.73 -3.94
CA GLY A 99 -7.36 -19.48 -2.93
C GLY A 99 -5.91 -19.78 -3.31
N ALA A 100 -5.47 -19.43 -4.52
CA ALA A 100 -4.05 -19.44 -4.88
C ALA A 100 -3.35 -18.19 -4.32
N ALA A 101 -2.08 -18.32 -3.99
CA ALA A 101 -1.26 -17.25 -3.41
C ALA A 101 -0.06 -16.88 -4.28
N TYR A 102 0.39 -15.64 -4.12
CA TYR A 102 1.73 -15.19 -4.42
C TYR A 102 2.47 -15.01 -3.10
N ILE A 103 3.70 -15.52 -3.01
CA ILE A 103 4.49 -15.46 -1.78
C ILE A 103 5.58 -14.41 -1.98
N VAL A 104 5.37 -13.27 -1.32
CA VAL A 104 6.24 -12.10 -1.39
C VAL A 104 7.41 -12.32 -0.43
N ILE A 105 8.63 -12.30 -0.97
CA ILE A 105 9.88 -12.43 -0.20
C ILE A 105 10.57 -11.08 -0.16
N GLU A 106 10.90 -10.60 1.04
CA GLU A 106 11.59 -9.32 1.20
C GLU A 106 12.96 -9.34 0.47
N GLY A 107 13.17 -8.44 -0.47
CA GLY A 107 14.38 -8.38 -1.30
C GLY A 107 14.40 -9.29 -2.53
N GLN A 108 13.25 -9.79 -3.00
CA GLN A 108 13.11 -10.43 -4.32
C GLN A 108 12.02 -9.75 -5.16
N GLU A 109 12.25 -9.62 -6.47
CA GLU A 109 11.32 -8.99 -7.42
C GLU A 109 10.25 -9.98 -7.95
N ASP A 110 10.54 -11.28 -7.94
CA ASP A 110 9.71 -12.32 -8.56
C ASP A 110 8.97 -13.13 -7.50
N ASP A 111 7.69 -12.79 -7.25
CA ASP A 111 6.83 -13.55 -6.33
C ASP A 111 6.69 -15.02 -6.72
N ILE A 112 6.66 -15.91 -5.73
CA ILE A 112 6.49 -17.35 -5.94
C ILE A 112 5.01 -17.71 -5.94
N TYR A 113 4.54 -18.28 -7.05
CA TYR A 113 3.15 -18.72 -7.18
C TYR A 113 2.89 -20.05 -6.46
N VAL A 114 1.87 -20.07 -5.60
CA VAL A 114 1.40 -21.27 -4.89
C VAL A 114 -0.06 -21.52 -5.27
N ALA A 115 -0.33 -22.61 -5.98
CA ALA A 115 -1.69 -23.00 -6.33
C ALA A 115 -2.53 -23.31 -5.07
N ALA A 116 -3.86 -23.11 -5.11
CA ALA A 116 -4.73 -23.22 -3.93
C ALA A 116 -4.61 -24.53 -3.14
N LYS A 117 -4.48 -25.67 -3.84
CA LYS A 117 -4.25 -26.99 -3.22
C LYS A 117 -2.88 -27.15 -2.51
N ASN A 118 -1.98 -26.17 -2.65
CA ASN A 118 -0.63 -26.16 -2.09
C ASN A 118 -0.45 -25.10 -0.97
N THR A 119 -1.45 -24.26 -0.68
CA THR A 119 -1.39 -23.23 0.39
C THR A 119 -1.67 -23.80 1.79
N LYS A 120 -2.20 -25.03 1.87
CA LYS A 120 -2.71 -25.64 3.11
C LYS A 120 -3.75 -24.72 3.77
N ASN A 121 -3.56 -24.39 5.05
CA ASN A 121 -4.47 -23.58 5.85
C ASN A 121 -3.89 -22.18 6.10
N ALA A 122 -2.97 -21.71 5.25
CA ALA A 122 -2.40 -20.37 5.31
C ALA A 122 -3.41 -19.32 4.82
N LEU A 123 -3.44 -18.18 5.50
CA LEU A 123 -4.38 -17.08 5.26
C LEU A 123 -3.67 -15.86 4.66
N ASN A 124 -4.45 -14.87 4.23
CA ASN A 124 -3.88 -13.67 3.62
C ASN A 124 -3.01 -12.89 4.62
N GLY A 125 -1.78 -12.58 4.23
CA GLY A 125 -0.77 -11.89 5.05
C GLY A 125 0.07 -12.79 5.96
N ASP A 126 -0.30 -14.08 6.14
CA ASP A 126 0.44 -15.02 6.99
C ASP A 126 1.91 -15.07 6.58
N ARG A 127 2.82 -15.19 7.56
CA ARG A 127 4.22 -15.50 7.28
C ARG A 127 4.35 -17.01 7.14
N VAL A 128 4.80 -17.46 5.98
CA VAL A 128 4.90 -18.87 5.64
C VAL A 128 6.30 -19.26 5.22
N LYS A 129 6.66 -20.48 5.58
CA LYS A 129 7.83 -21.18 5.05
C LYS A 129 7.38 -22.00 3.86
N ILE A 130 8.02 -21.79 2.72
CA ILE A 130 7.64 -22.43 1.46
C ILE A 130 8.77 -23.28 0.91
N ARG A 131 8.40 -24.28 0.11
CA ARG A 131 9.31 -25.04 -0.74
C ARG A 131 8.96 -24.73 -2.20
N PHE A 132 9.94 -24.31 -2.98
CA PHE A 132 9.71 -23.78 -4.33
C PHE A 132 10.74 -24.27 -5.36
N TRP A 133 10.33 -24.23 -6.62
CA TRP A 133 11.08 -24.71 -7.78
C TRP A 133 10.73 -23.85 -9.00
N THR A 134 11.58 -23.86 -10.03
CA THR A 134 11.25 -23.26 -11.34
C THR A 134 10.91 -24.39 -12.31
N PRO A 135 9.64 -24.53 -12.76
CA PRO A 135 9.26 -25.59 -13.69
C PRO A 135 9.99 -25.45 -15.03
N GLN A 136 10.46 -26.57 -15.58
CA GLN A 136 11.28 -26.55 -16.80
C GLN A 136 10.48 -26.01 -18.00
N GLY A 137 10.85 -24.83 -18.49
CA GLY A 137 10.15 -24.12 -19.57
C GLY A 137 9.11 -23.08 -19.10
N ARG A 138 8.94 -22.85 -17.80
CA ARG A 138 8.22 -21.68 -17.25
C ARG A 138 9.22 -20.61 -16.78
N ARG A 139 8.82 -19.33 -16.88
CA ARG A 139 9.67 -18.19 -16.48
C ARG A 139 9.55 -17.84 -14.99
N LYS A 140 8.38 -18.01 -14.38
CA LYS A 140 8.14 -17.76 -12.95
C LYS A 140 8.30 -19.03 -12.09
N PRO A 141 8.72 -18.89 -10.81
CA PRO A 141 8.79 -19.99 -9.86
C PRO A 141 7.40 -20.40 -9.33
N GLU A 142 7.30 -21.66 -8.90
CA GLU A 142 6.12 -22.27 -8.28
C GLU A 142 6.50 -22.92 -6.94
N GLY A 143 5.55 -23.05 -6.00
CA GLY A 143 5.83 -23.68 -4.71
C GLY A 143 4.64 -24.27 -3.95
N GLU A 144 4.90 -24.59 -2.69
CA GLU A 144 3.96 -25.09 -1.69
C GLU A 144 4.29 -24.54 -0.30
N VAL A 145 3.27 -24.33 0.53
CA VAL A 145 3.43 -23.98 1.96
C VAL A 145 3.83 -25.23 2.72
N VAL A 146 5.01 -25.18 3.35
CA VAL A 146 5.51 -26.23 4.23
C VAL A 146 4.93 -26.04 5.63
N GLU A 147 5.01 -24.82 6.15
CA GLU A 147 4.83 -24.47 7.57
C GLU A 147 4.35 -23.02 7.65
N ILE A 148 3.44 -22.71 8.58
CA ILE A 148 2.98 -21.36 8.88
C ILE A 148 3.77 -20.90 10.10
N ILE A 149 4.49 -19.79 9.99
CA ILE A 149 5.42 -19.29 11.01
C ILE A 149 4.70 -18.31 11.95
N GLU A 150 3.82 -17.49 11.39
CA GLU A 150 3.18 -16.34 12.05
C GLU A 150 1.82 -16.13 11.38
N ARG A 151 0.75 -16.05 12.16
CA ARG A 151 -0.58 -15.68 11.65
C ARG A 151 -0.66 -14.17 11.43
N SER A 152 -1.31 -13.73 10.35
CA SER A 152 -1.58 -12.30 10.14
C SER A 152 -2.69 -11.79 11.05
N ASN A 153 -3.74 -12.61 11.21
CA ASN A 153 -4.91 -12.41 12.05
C ASN A 153 -5.22 -13.74 12.75
N GLU A 154 -5.48 -13.71 14.06
CA GLU A 154 -5.87 -14.88 14.85
C GLU A 154 -7.38 -14.96 15.10
N HIS A 155 -8.08 -13.84 14.94
CA HIS A 155 -9.51 -13.68 15.21
C HIS A 155 -10.26 -13.36 13.92
N PHE A 156 -11.43 -13.99 13.74
CA PHE A 156 -12.29 -13.84 12.58
C PHE A 156 -13.75 -13.75 13.01
N VAL A 157 -14.59 -13.07 12.22
CA VAL A 157 -16.04 -13.01 12.43
C VAL A 157 -16.75 -13.84 11.37
N GLY A 158 -17.58 -14.79 11.81
CA GLY A 158 -18.34 -15.66 10.94
C GLY A 158 -19.68 -16.06 11.54
N ILE A 159 -20.51 -16.74 10.74
CA ILE A 159 -21.83 -17.22 11.16
C ILE A 159 -21.71 -18.65 11.68
N LEU A 160 -22.28 -18.92 12.85
CA LEU A 160 -22.30 -20.24 13.47
C LEU A 160 -23.39 -21.13 12.87
N HIS A 161 -22.98 -22.24 12.26
CA HIS A 161 -23.86 -23.32 11.82
C HIS A 161 -23.67 -24.54 12.74
N LEU A 162 -24.77 -25.04 13.33
CA LEU A 162 -24.72 -26.19 14.23
C LEU A 162 -25.11 -27.48 13.50
N PHE A 163 -24.25 -28.50 13.63
CA PHE A 163 -24.48 -29.86 13.15
C PHE A 163 -24.52 -30.83 14.33
N ALA A 164 -25.08 -32.03 14.13
CA ALA A 164 -25.36 -33.01 15.20
C ALA A 164 -24.14 -33.56 15.97
N ARG A 165 -22.91 -33.11 15.67
CA ARG A 165 -21.65 -33.51 16.34
C ARG A 165 -20.58 -32.41 16.40
N PHE A 166 -20.79 -31.25 15.79
CA PHE A 166 -19.81 -30.15 15.72
C PHE A 166 -20.49 -28.84 15.36
N GLY A 167 -19.92 -27.71 15.77
CA GLY A 167 -20.24 -26.41 15.20
C GLY A 167 -19.30 -26.07 14.04
N LEU A 168 -19.77 -25.25 13.11
CA LEU A 168 -18.98 -24.71 12.00
C LEU A 168 -19.18 -23.20 11.95
N VAL A 169 -18.13 -22.41 12.15
CA VAL A 169 -18.16 -20.96 11.98
C VAL A 169 -17.69 -20.63 10.57
N SER A 170 -18.62 -20.24 9.70
CA SER A 170 -18.34 -19.87 8.32
C SER A 170 -18.05 -18.38 8.23
N VAL A 171 -16.80 -18.04 7.90
CA VAL A 171 -16.31 -16.67 7.69
C VAL A 171 -16.44 -16.35 6.20
N GLU A 172 -17.32 -15.40 5.88
CA GLU A 172 -17.47 -14.87 4.52
C GLU A 172 -16.54 -13.66 4.31
N GLY A 173 -16.06 -13.43 3.08
CA GLY A 173 -15.24 -12.25 2.76
C GLY A 173 -14.30 -12.42 1.57
N ARG A 174 -13.13 -11.78 1.61
CA ARG A 174 -12.05 -11.93 0.60
C ARG A 174 -11.49 -13.35 0.54
N GLN A 175 -11.53 -14.07 1.66
CA GLN A 175 -11.32 -15.50 1.78
C GLN A 175 -12.54 -16.09 2.49
N ALA A 176 -13.19 -17.08 1.88
CA ALA A 176 -14.16 -17.89 2.60
C ALA A 176 -13.42 -19.00 3.35
N ILE A 177 -13.60 -19.08 4.67
CA ILE A 177 -13.02 -20.16 5.48
C ILE A 177 -13.98 -20.61 6.58
N ASP A 178 -14.02 -21.92 6.81
CA ASP A 178 -14.85 -22.54 7.83
C ASP A 178 -13.98 -23.05 8.98
N PHE A 179 -14.23 -22.57 10.20
CA PHE A 179 -13.62 -23.08 11.42
C PHE A 179 -14.53 -24.12 12.07
N MET A 180 -13.98 -25.28 12.44
CA MET A 180 -14.69 -26.27 13.23
C MET A 180 -14.58 -25.93 14.72
N VAL A 181 -15.70 -25.84 15.42
CA VAL A 181 -15.78 -25.50 16.84
C VAL A 181 -16.44 -26.63 17.64
N SER A 182 -16.03 -26.82 18.90
CA SER A 182 -16.68 -27.80 19.78
C SER A 182 -18.11 -27.36 20.12
N LEU A 183 -19.03 -28.32 20.27
CA LEU A 183 -20.38 -28.05 20.80
C LEU A 183 -20.35 -27.70 22.30
N ASP A 184 -19.30 -28.10 23.01
CA ASP A 184 -19.12 -27.83 24.45
C ASP A 184 -18.60 -26.41 24.72
N GLU A 185 -18.06 -25.72 23.71
CA GLU A 185 -17.33 -24.45 23.84
C GLU A 185 -18.07 -23.26 23.19
N LEU A 186 -19.38 -23.39 22.96
CA LEU A 186 -20.16 -22.42 22.17
C LEU A 186 -20.42 -21.07 22.86
N LYS A 187 -20.10 -20.90 24.15
CA LYS A 187 -20.37 -19.68 24.95
C LYS A 187 -21.82 -19.14 24.80
N ASN A 188 -22.79 -20.07 24.76
CA ASN A 188 -24.23 -19.84 24.55
C ASN A 188 -24.68 -19.39 23.13
N ALA A 189 -23.78 -19.39 22.13
CA ALA A 189 -24.12 -19.07 20.75
C ALA A 189 -25.13 -20.05 20.14
N GLN A 190 -26.07 -19.53 19.34
CA GLN A 190 -27.11 -20.29 18.64
C GLN A 190 -26.80 -20.42 17.15
N ALA A 191 -27.48 -21.34 16.47
CA ALA A 191 -27.36 -21.48 15.02
C ALA A 191 -27.90 -20.22 14.31
N GLY A 192 -27.04 -19.59 13.50
CA GLY A 192 -27.31 -18.33 12.82
C GLY A 192 -26.74 -17.08 13.53
N ASP A 193 -26.19 -17.21 14.73
CA ASP A 193 -25.49 -16.10 15.39
C ASP A 193 -24.14 -15.82 14.71
N MET A 194 -23.81 -14.53 14.61
CA MET A 194 -22.49 -14.03 14.28
C MET A 194 -21.59 -14.14 15.51
N VAL A 195 -20.42 -14.73 15.35
CA VAL A 195 -19.48 -15.03 16.44
C VAL A 195 -18.04 -14.66 16.07
N VAL A 196 -17.27 -14.24 17.07
CA VAL A 196 -15.82 -14.09 16.97
C VAL A 196 -15.19 -15.46 17.24
N VAL A 197 -14.47 -16.01 16.28
CA VAL A 197 -13.72 -17.27 16.42
C VAL A 197 -12.22 -17.00 16.40
N ARG A 198 -11.49 -17.57 17.35
CA ARG A 198 -10.03 -17.61 17.38
C ARG A 198 -9.52 -18.90 16.76
N VAL A 199 -8.51 -18.83 15.91
CA VAL A 199 -7.85 -20.03 15.36
C VAL A 199 -7.09 -20.74 16.48
N VAL A 200 -7.31 -22.05 16.64
CA VAL A 200 -6.56 -22.87 17.62
C VAL A 200 -5.78 -23.97 16.92
N GLU A 201 -4.70 -24.43 17.56
CA GLU A 201 -3.93 -25.57 17.04
C GLU A 201 -4.73 -26.87 17.05
N ARG A 202 -4.40 -27.75 16.12
CA ARG A 202 -5.14 -28.97 15.83
C ARG A 202 -4.86 -30.04 16.89
N PRO A 203 -5.87 -30.63 17.55
CA PRO A 203 -5.67 -31.82 18.37
C PRO A 203 -5.15 -33.00 17.54
N ASP A 204 -4.05 -33.63 17.98
CA ASP A 204 -3.40 -34.77 17.30
C ASP A 204 -4.33 -35.96 17.02
N SER A 205 -5.42 -36.06 17.79
CA SER A 205 -6.42 -37.13 17.72
C SER A 205 -7.28 -37.13 16.45
N VAL A 206 -7.30 -36.05 15.66
CA VAL A 206 -8.16 -35.90 14.47
C VAL A 206 -7.32 -35.67 13.21
N ARG A 207 -7.02 -36.73 12.44
CA ARG A 207 -6.09 -36.65 11.29
C ARG A 207 -6.69 -36.32 9.92
N ASP A 208 -7.97 -36.56 9.69
CA ASP A 208 -8.53 -36.64 8.32
C ASP A 208 -9.51 -35.51 7.94
N LEU A 209 -9.35 -34.32 8.52
CA LEU A 209 -10.13 -33.12 8.17
C LEU A 209 -9.24 -31.97 7.65
N ASP A 210 -9.68 -31.33 6.57
CA ASP A 210 -8.96 -30.23 5.89
C ASP A 210 -9.17 -28.85 6.54
N LYS A 211 -10.19 -28.70 7.38
CA LYS A 211 -10.58 -27.42 8.00
C LYS A 211 -9.77 -27.11 9.28
N PRO A 212 -9.48 -25.84 9.58
CA PRO A 212 -8.93 -25.43 10.87
C PRO A 212 -9.94 -25.66 12.00
N PHE A 213 -9.41 -25.76 13.23
CA PHE A 213 -10.19 -25.68 14.45
C PHE A 213 -10.26 -24.23 14.95
N GLY A 214 -11.32 -23.89 15.68
CA GLY A 214 -11.46 -22.60 16.34
C GLY A 214 -12.15 -22.68 17.69
N GLU A 215 -11.87 -21.70 18.55
CA GLU A 215 -12.57 -21.45 19.80
C GLU A 215 -13.49 -20.23 19.59
N ILE A 216 -14.76 -20.31 20.00
CA ILE A 216 -15.63 -19.12 20.02
C ILE A 216 -15.15 -18.21 21.16
N MET A 217 -14.70 -17.00 20.85
CA MET A 217 -14.27 -16.01 21.84
C MET A 217 -15.46 -15.23 22.39
N THR A 218 -16.30 -14.71 21.49
CA THR A 218 -17.40 -13.78 21.80
C THR A 218 -18.59 -14.03 20.87
N VAL A 219 -19.81 -13.93 21.39
CA VAL A 219 -21.04 -13.93 20.57
C VAL A 219 -21.42 -12.49 20.29
N LEU A 220 -21.58 -12.12 19.01
CA LEU A 220 -21.92 -10.75 18.61
C LEU A 220 -23.44 -10.52 18.48
N GLY A 221 -24.20 -11.59 18.25
CA GLY A 221 -25.65 -11.55 18.05
C GLY A 221 -26.04 -11.93 16.62
N LYS A 222 -27.20 -11.50 16.14
CA LYS A 222 -27.70 -11.90 14.82
C LYS A 222 -27.18 -10.96 13.71
N PRO A 223 -26.81 -11.50 12.53
CA PRO A 223 -26.37 -10.69 11.40
C PRO A 223 -27.49 -9.78 10.85
N GLY A 224 -27.11 -8.70 10.18
CA GLY A 224 -28.05 -7.77 9.53
C GLY A 224 -28.24 -6.43 10.26
N SER A 225 -27.34 -6.04 11.15
CA SER A 225 -27.29 -4.68 11.73
C SER A 225 -25.94 -4.03 11.44
N SER A 226 -25.97 -2.81 10.91
CA SER A 226 -24.79 -2.02 10.48
C SER A 226 -23.64 -2.01 11.48
N SER A 227 -23.98 -1.86 12.77
CA SER A 227 -23.02 -1.84 13.88
C SER A 227 -22.22 -3.14 14.02
N LEU A 228 -22.77 -4.30 13.65
CA LEU A 228 -22.05 -5.59 13.71
C LEU A 228 -21.15 -5.80 12.49
N ASP A 229 -21.55 -5.36 11.31
CA ASP A 229 -20.67 -5.40 10.13
C ASP A 229 -19.45 -4.48 10.29
N MET A 230 -19.61 -3.33 10.95
CA MET A 230 -18.47 -2.46 11.33
C MET A 230 -17.53 -3.11 12.35
N GLN A 231 -18.06 -3.86 13.32
CA GLN A 231 -17.24 -4.67 14.23
C GLN A 231 -16.53 -5.81 13.49
N ALA A 232 -17.19 -6.44 12.52
CA ALA A 232 -16.60 -7.47 11.67
C ALA A 232 -15.48 -6.91 10.78
N ILE A 233 -15.59 -5.67 10.28
CA ILE A 233 -14.52 -4.98 9.54
C ILE A 233 -13.25 -4.82 10.40
N LEU A 234 -13.38 -4.38 11.66
CA LEU A 234 -12.23 -4.25 12.57
C LEU A 234 -11.57 -5.61 12.83
N ILE A 235 -12.35 -6.61 13.25
CA ILE A 235 -11.82 -7.92 13.67
C ILE A 235 -11.22 -8.67 12.47
N ASN A 236 -11.87 -8.67 11.30
CA ASN A 236 -11.36 -9.36 10.11
C ASN A 236 -10.10 -8.70 9.50
N ASN A 237 -9.79 -7.45 9.85
CA ASN A 237 -8.51 -6.81 9.56
C ASN A 237 -7.46 -6.99 10.69
N GLY A 238 -7.87 -7.56 11.83
CA GLY A 238 -7.00 -7.96 12.94
C GLY A 238 -6.98 -7.02 14.14
N PHE A 239 -8.00 -6.18 14.32
CA PHE A 239 -8.10 -5.25 15.44
C PHE A 239 -9.03 -5.76 16.55
N ASN A 240 -8.53 -5.75 17.79
CA ASN A 240 -9.31 -6.08 18.98
C ASN A 240 -10.14 -4.86 19.43
N ILE A 241 -11.46 -4.99 19.41
CA ILE A 241 -12.38 -3.89 19.74
C ILE A 241 -12.26 -3.51 21.23
N ALA A 242 -12.25 -4.50 22.11
CA ALA A 242 -12.05 -4.30 23.54
C ALA A 242 -10.56 -4.28 23.90
N PHE A 243 -10.23 -3.55 24.96
CA PHE A 243 -8.94 -3.63 25.66
C PHE A 243 -8.95 -4.74 26.72
N PRO A 244 -7.84 -5.46 26.95
CA PRO A 244 -7.70 -6.40 28.06
C PRO A 244 -7.96 -5.76 29.44
N GLU A 245 -8.51 -6.52 30.40
CA GLU A 245 -8.78 -6.00 31.77
C GLU A 245 -7.53 -5.52 32.51
N GLU A 246 -6.34 -6.03 32.18
CA GLU A 246 -5.08 -5.51 32.73
C GLU A 246 -4.67 -4.16 32.12
N VAL A 247 -4.99 -3.90 30.85
CA VAL A 247 -4.80 -2.59 30.21
C VAL A 247 -5.76 -1.58 30.83
N ASN A 248 -7.03 -1.93 30.98
CA ASN A 248 -8.04 -1.06 31.60
C ASN A 248 -7.65 -0.71 33.05
N ARG A 249 -7.32 -1.71 33.88
CA ARG A 249 -6.88 -1.45 35.26
C ARG A 249 -5.58 -0.66 35.36
N ALA A 250 -4.66 -0.81 34.40
CA ALA A 250 -3.45 0.01 34.35
C ALA A 250 -3.75 1.46 33.93
N SER A 251 -4.78 1.69 33.11
CA SER A 251 -5.25 3.02 32.71
C SER A 251 -6.00 3.74 33.83
N GLU A 252 -6.92 3.08 34.51
CA GLU A 252 -7.68 3.64 35.64
C GLU A 252 -6.79 3.90 36.89
N ALA A 253 -5.62 3.28 36.96
CA ALA A 253 -4.62 3.55 38.00
C ALA A 253 -3.76 4.80 37.74
N LEU A 254 -3.96 5.51 36.62
CA LEU A 254 -3.24 6.74 36.30
C LEU A 254 -3.88 7.96 36.97
N SER A 255 -3.05 8.69 37.71
CA SER A 255 -3.40 9.95 38.35
C SER A 255 -3.52 11.08 37.33
N ASP A 256 -4.47 11.97 37.57
CA ASP A 256 -4.67 13.26 36.91
C ASP A 256 -3.89 14.41 37.59
N ASP A 257 -3.45 14.25 38.84
CA ASP A 257 -2.66 15.23 39.59
C ASP A 257 -1.26 15.46 38.95
N ILE A 258 -1.11 16.58 38.24
CA ILE A 258 0.20 17.06 37.78
C ILE A 258 0.94 17.70 38.97
N ASN A 259 1.93 17.00 39.51
CA ASN A 259 2.68 17.47 40.68
C ASN A 259 3.78 18.50 40.35
N GLU A 260 4.04 19.41 41.29
CA GLU A 260 5.05 20.48 41.23
C GLU A 260 6.46 20.01 40.80
N ALA A 261 6.86 18.80 41.20
CA ALA A 261 8.19 18.27 40.86
C ALA A 261 8.31 17.84 39.38
N GLU A 262 7.20 17.63 38.69
CA GLU A 262 7.14 17.41 37.24
C GLU A 262 6.96 18.74 36.49
N ILE A 263 6.18 19.69 37.03
CA ILE A 263 6.08 21.07 36.51
C ILE A 263 7.47 21.71 36.47
N ALA A 264 8.23 21.65 37.57
CA ALA A 264 9.58 22.23 37.68
C ALA A 264 10.65 21.61 36.77
N ARG A 265 10.35 20.51 36.05
CA ARG A 265 11.23 19.90 35.03
C ARG A 265 10.92 20.36 33.61
N ARG A 266 9.78 21.01 33.41
CA ARG A 266 9.20 21.34 32.11
C ARG A 266 9.42 22.81 31.80
N ARG A 267 9.41 23.14 30.50
CA ARG A 267 9.25 24.54 30.11
C ARG A 267 7.77 24.93 30.32
N ASP A 268 7.55 25.94 31.15
CA ASP A 268 6.21 26.49 31.35
C ASP A 268 5.80 27.34 30.14
N PHE A 269 4.57 27.14 29.70
CA PHE A 269 3.89 27.91 28.65
C PHE A 269 2.48 28.34 29.08
N ARG A 270 2.06 28.12 30.33
CA ARG A 270 0.68 28.39 30.80
C ARG A 270 0.27 29.86 30.70
N ASP A 271 1.23 30.78 30.82
CA ASP A 271 1.04 32.23 30.59
C ASP A 271 1.11 32.64 29.09
N THR A 272 1.19 31.69 28.15
CA THR A 272 1.29 31.95 26.70
C THR A 272 0.01 31.52 26.02
N LEU A 273 -0.64 32.44 25.31
CA LEU A 273 -1.89 32.19 24.58
C LEU A 273 -1.77 30.92 23.73
N THR A 274 -2.59 29.91 24.04
CA THR A 274 -2.55 28.56 23.47
C THR A 274 -3.95 28.08 23.11
N PHE A 275 -4.12 27.45 21.94
CA PHE A 275 -5.41 26.88 21.52
C PHE A 275 -5.27 25.65 20.64
N THR A 276 -6.30 24.80 20.62
CA THR A 276 -6.44 23.68 19.67
C THR A 276 -7.40 24.06 18.54
N ILE A 277 -7.32 23.38 17.39
CA ILE A 277 -8.21 23.58 16.24
C ILE A 277 -8.56 22.20 15.65
N ASP A 278 -9.77 21.72 15.94
CA ASP A 278 -10.14 20.31 15.78
C ASP A 278 -11.44 20.12 14.96
N PRO A 279 -11.77 18.88 14.53
CA PRO A 279 -13.14 18.56 14.14
C PRO A 279 -14.08 18.69 15.34
N LEU A 280 -15.29 19.22 15.14
CA LEU A 280 -16.31 19.39 16.19
C LEU A 280 -16.50 18.12 17.06
N THR A 281 -16.45 16.94 16.45
CA THR A 281 -16.65 15.63 17.07
C THR A 281 -15.44 15.03 17.79
N ALA A 282 -14.24 15.60 17.65
CA ALA A 282 -13.03 15.06 18.28
C ALA A 282 -13.01 15.27 19.81
N LYS A 283 -12.35 14.36 20.51
CA LYS A 283 -12.13 14.39 21.98
C LYS A 283 -10.66 14.20 22.37
N ASP A 284 -9.90 13.64 21.44
CA ASP A 284 -8.50 13.24 21.46
C ASP A 284 -7.62 14.35 20.84
N PHE A 285 -7.56 15.51 21.50
CA PHE A 285 -6.78 16.67 21.02
C PHE A 285 -5.27 16.38 21.19
N ASP A 286 -4.66 15.85 20.12
CA ASP A 286 -3.23 15.50 20.03
C ASP A 286 -2.31 16.73 20.11
N ASP A 287 -2.75 17.87 19.54
CA ASP A 287 -1.93 19.05 19.31
C ASP A 287 -2.61 20.40 19.63
N ALA A 288 -1.78 21.38 20.00
CA ALA A 288 -2.17 22.76 20.27
C ALA A 288 -1.10 23.74 19.74
N LEU A 289 -1.54 24.92 19.31
CA LEU A 289 -0.68 26.02 18.86
C LEU A 289 -0.67 27.13 19.91
N SER A 290 0.53 27.59 20.28
CA SER A 290 0.70 28.79 21.12
C SER A 290 1.39 29.92 20.37
N TYR A 291 1.13 31.16 20.79
CA TYR A 291 1.63 32.35 20.12
C TYR A 291 1.99 33.47 21.12
N ARG A 292 3.16 34.10 20.91
CA ARG A 292 3.51 35.37 21.55
C ARG A 292 4.48 36.21 20.70
N VAL A 293 4.30 37.53 20.76
CA VAL A 293 5.27 38.52 20.24
C VAL A 293 6.40 38.69 21.26
N LEU A 294 7.63 38.85 20.77
CA LEU A 294 8.83 39.10 21.57
C LEU A 294 9.20 40.60 21.51
N GLU A 295 9.94 41.10 22.50
CA GLU A 295 10.32 42.53 22.64
C GLU A 295 11.03 43.12 21.40
N ASN A 296 11.70 42.26 20.61
CA ASN A 296 12.42 42.64 19.40
C ASN A 296 11.54 42.68 18.12
N GLY A 297 10.23 42.42 18.22
CA GLY A 297 9.33 42.33 17.08
C GLY A 297 9.48 41.06 16.22
N GLU A 298 10.15 40.04 16.77
CA GLU A 298 10.01 38.64 16.34
C GLU A 298 8.84 38.01 17.11
N PHE A 299 8.45 36.79 16.75
CA PHE A 299 7.39 36.07 17.48
C PHE A 299 7.75 34.60 17.65
N GLU A 300 7.35 34.03 18.78
CA GLU A 300 7.47 32.61 19.07
C GLU A 300 6.14 31.92 18.82
N VAL A 301 6.17 30.82 18.06
CA VAL A 301 5.04 29.89 17.92
C VAL A 301 5.45 28.56 18.53
N GLY A 302 4.64 28.05 19.46
CA GLY A 302 4.80 26.71 20.00
C GLY A 302 3.86 25.73 19.30
N VAL A 303 4.39 24.59 18.88
CA VAL A 303 3.62 23.40 18.51
C VAL A 303 3.71 22.44 19.70
N HIS A 304 2.60 22.27 20.42
CA HIS A 304 2.52 21.53 21.67
C HIS A 304 1.77 20.23 21.44
N ILE A 305 2.44 19.09 21.64
CA ILE A 305 1.87 17.76 21.40
C ILE A 305 1.66 17.06 22.74
N ALA A 306 0.57 16.30 22.89
CA ALA A 306 0.27 15.53 24.11
C ALA A 306 1.43 14.61 24.53
N ASP A 307 1.86 14.68 25.80
CA ASP A 307 2.97 13.86 26.33
C ASP A 307 2.53 12.44 26.73
N VAL A 308 2.04 11.68 25.75
CA VAL A 308 1.72 10.25 25.90
C VAL A 308 2.92 9.46 26.43
N SER A 309 4.15 9.92 26.16
CA SER A 309 5.39 9.30 26.66
C SER A 309 5.56 9.38 28.18
N HIS A 310 4.88 10.29 28.86
CA HIS A 310 4.84 10.39 30.31
C HIS A 310 3.93 9.30 30.93
N TYR A 311 2.73 9.10 30.39
CA TYR A 311 1.76 8.14 30.93
C TYR A 311 2.03 6.69 30.47
N VAL A 312 2.36 6.50 29.19
CA VAL A 312 2.64 5.18 28.61
C VAL A 312 4.14 4.91 28.73
N GLN A 313 4.56 4.30 29.84
CA GLN A 313 5.97 3.97 30.11
C GLN A 313 6.44 2.71 29.37
N PRO A 314 7.70 2.66 28.86
CA PRO A 314 8.22 1.51 28.11
C PRO A 314 8.10 0.16 28.83
N ASP A 315 7.85 -0.90 28.07
CA ASP A 315 7.68 -2.29 28.52
C ASP A 315 6.51 -2.52 29.51
N SER A 316 5.68 -1.50 29.78
CA SER A 316 4.45 -1.62 30.57
C SER A 316 3.34 -2.38 29.82
N VAL A 317 2.24 -2.69 30.52
CA VAL A 317 1.05 -3.31 29.91
C VAL A 317 0.42 -2.38 28.87
N LEU A 318 0.30 -1.08 29.18
CA LEU A 318 -0.18 -0.04 28.27
C LEU A 318 0.70 0.06 27.02
N ASP A 319 2.03 0.02 27.18
CA ASP A 319 2.99 0.09 26.08
C ASP A 319 2.92 -1.10 25.12
N LYS A 320 2.74 -2.31 25.67
CA LYS A 320 2.59 -3.53 24.89
C LYS A 320 1.32 -3.53 24.06
N GLU A 321 0.20 -3.08 24.63
CA GLU A 321 -1.07 -2.93 23.90
C GLU A 321 -0.96 -1.83 22.82
N ALA A 322 -0.41 -0.66 23.17
CA ALA A 322 -0.22 0.46 22.25
C ALA A 322 0.70 0.07 21.06
N TYR A 323 1.76 -0.71 21.31
CA TYR A 323 2.61 -1.27 20.26
C TYR A 323 1.87 -2.33 19.42
N GLN A 324 1.11 -3.23 20.04
CA GLN A 324 0.34 -4.25 19.31
C GLN A 324 -0.66 -3.59 18.36
N ARG A 325 -1.43 -2.59 18.80
CA ARG A 325 -2.35 -1.80 17.96
C ARG A 325 -1.60 -0.93 16.95
N SER A 326 -0.52 -0.27 17.37
CA SER A 326 0.32 0.70 16.64
C SER A 326 -0.35 1.97 16.09
N THR A 327 -1.66 1.95 15.85
CA THR A 327 -2.46 3.08 15.38
C THR A 327 -3.90 2.96 15.88
N SER A 328 -4.60 4.09 16.02
CA SER A 328 -6.07 4.09 16.03
C SER A 328 -6.61 3.83 14.62
N VAL A 329 -7.85 3.35 14.52
CA VAL A 329 -8.56 3.09 13.25
C VAL A 329 -9.88 3.86 13.26
N TYR A 330 -10.11 4.71 12.25
CA TYR A 330 -11.25 5.63 12.20
C TYR A 330 -12.28 5.18 11.15
N LEU A 331 -13.16 4.25 11.51
CA LEU A 331 -14.27 3.85 10.65
C LEU A 331 -15.33 4.97 10.58
N VAL A 332 -16.24 4.89 9.61
CA VAL A 332 -17.28 5.90 9.38
C VAL A 332 -18.15 6.20 10.61
N ASP A 333 -18.44 5.19 11.44
CA ASP A 333 -19.34 5.32 12.60
C ASP A 333 -18.64 5.26 13.97
N ARG A 334 -17.35 4.89 14.03
CA ARG A 334 -16.63 4.63 15.28
C ARG A 334 -15.11 4.69 15.15
N VAL A 335 -14.45 4.92 16.27
CA VAL A 335 -12.99 4.78 16.40
C VAL A 335 -12.66 3.48 17.13
N CYS A 336 -11.67 2.73 16.66
CA CYS A 336 -10.98 1.71 17.44
C CYS A 336 -9.65 2.31 17.91
N PRO A 337 -9.55 2.81 19.15
CA PRO A 337 -8.41 3.62 19.57
C PRO A 337 -7.18 2.76 19.89
N MET A 338 -6.00 3.38 19.76
CA MET A 338 -4.70 2.81 20.17
C MET A 338 -4.54 2.73 21.70
N LEU A 339 -5.17 3.66 22.42
CA LEU A 339 -5.06 3.85 23.87
C LEU A 339 -6.47 3.88 24.51
N PRO A 340 -6.63 3.45 25.77
CA PRO A 340 -7.89 3.59 26.50
C PRO A 340 -8.34 5.05 26.64
N GLU A 341 -9.66 5.28 26.69
CA GLU A 341 -10.24 6.64 26.67
C GLU A 341 -9.77 7.55 27.82
N ARG A 342 -9.56 7.00 29.02
CA ARG A 342 -8.97 7.73 30.16
C ARG A 342 -7.59 8.32 29.83
N ILE A 343 -6.80 7.68 28.95
CA ILE A 343 -5.55 8.24 28.45
C ILE A 343 -5.83 9.21 27.29
N SER A 344 -6.53 8.78 26.24
CA SER A 344 -6.67 9.57 25.00
C SER A 344 -7.52 10.83 25.15
N ASN A 345 -8.61 10.76 25.92
CA ASN A 345 -9.67 11.78 25.98
C ASN A 345 -9.57 12.64 27.26
N GLU A 346 -8.73 12.27 28.22
CA GLU A 346 -8.62 12.96 29.52
C GLU A 346 -7.19 13.35 29.91
N LEU A 347 -6.30 12.38 30.11
CA LEU A 347 -4.95 12.64 30.62
C LEU A 347 -4.02 13.27 29.57
N CYS A 348 -4.16 12.86 28.30
CA CYS A 348 -3.35 13.35 27.19
C CYS A 348 -4.03 14.45 26.36
N SER A 349 -5.37 14.40 26.21
CA SER A 349 -6.11 15.38 25.41
C SER A 349 -5.85 16.81 25.92
N LEU A 350 -5.48 17.72 25.01
CA LEU A 350 -5.12 19.11 25.29
C LEU A 350 -6.36 20.01 25.52
N ARG A 351 -7.26 19.56 26.41
CA ARG A 351 -8.55 20.18 26.71
C ARG A 351 -8.41 21.64 27.19
N PRO A 352 -9.36 22.53 26.83
CA PRO A 352 -9.33 23.92 27.26
C PRO A 352 -9.54 24.06 28.77
N HIS A 353 -8.94 25.09 29.34
CA HIS A 353 -8.98 25.47 30.76
C HIS A 353 -8.41 24.43 31.74
N GLU A 354 -7.58 23.51 31.25
CA GLU A 354 -6.86 22.52 32.04
C GLU A 354 -5.35 22.62 31.79
N ASP A 355 -4.55 22.42 32.85
CA ASP A 355 -3.11 22.25 32.73
C ASP A 355 -2.78 20.89 32.10
N LYS A 356 -1.95 20.86 31.05
CA LYS A 356 -1.65 19.63 30.29
C LYS A 356 -0.16 19.45 29.99
N LEU A 357 0.31 18.21 30.17
CA LEU A 357 1.69 17.81 29.92
C LEU A 357 1.93 17.58 28.42
N THR A 358 2.96 18.24 27.88
CA THR A 358 3.24 18.23 26.44
C THR A 358 4.69 17.89 26.12
N PHE A 359 4.93 17.31 24.94
CA PHE A 359 6.20 17.37 24.23
C PHE A 359 6.05 18.46 23.17
N SER A 360 6.87 19.50 23.26
CA SER A 360 6.68 20.74 22.53
C SER A 360 7.86 21.05 21.60
N ALA A 361 7.55 21.65 20.45
CA ALA A 361 8.48 22.20 19.47
C ALA A 361 8.19 23.69 19.29
N ALA A 362 9.05 24.56 19.82
CA ALA A 362 8.87 26.02 19.79
C ALA A 362 9.85 26.68 18.81
N PHE A 363 9.33 27.62 18.02
CA PHE A 363 10.03 28.24 16.90
C PHE A 363 9.96 29.76 17.01
N ILE A 364 11.11 30.44 16.97
CA ILE A 364 11.15 31.91 16.85
C ILE A 364 11.26 32.27 15.38
N PHE A 365 10.29 33.04 14.89
CA PHE A 365 10.19 33.50 13.52
C PHE A 365 10.60 34.96 13.38
N ASP A 366 11.33 35.28 12.30
CA ASP A 366 11.55 36.66 11.89
C ASP A 366 10.32 37.27 11.17
N GLN A 367 10.38 38.57 10.89
CA GLN A 367 9.34 39.31 10.17
C GLN A 367 9.11 38.85 8.72
N ASN A 368 9.97 37.96 8.18
CA ASN A 368 9.81 37.29 6.88
C ASN A 368 9.28 35.85 7.03
N PHE A 369 8.83 35.49 8.24
CA PHE A 369 8.38 34.17 8.65
C PHE A 369 9.44 33.09 8.43
N LYS A 370 10.71 33.37 8.72
CA LYS A 370 11.80 32.37 8.72
C LYS A 370 12.14 31.97 10.16
N VAL A 371 12.24 30.66 10.40
CA VAL A 371 12.66 30.09 11.69
C VAL A 371 14.13 30.44 11.97
N LYS A 372 14.37 31.28 12.97
CA LYS A 372 15.71 31.63 13.49
C LYS A 372 16.15 30.70 14.60
N HIS A 373 15.29 30.50 15.60
CA HIS A 373 15.57 29.64 16.75
C HIS A 373 14.58 28.48 16.82
N ARG A 374 15.04 27.36 17.42
CA ARG A 374 14.29 26.12 17.61
C ARG A 374 14.53 25.64 19.04
N TRP A 375 13.48 25.22 19.72
CA TRP A 375 13.57 24.53 21.00
C TRP A 375 12.65 23.31 20.96
N PHE A 376 13.13 22.18 21.47
CA PHE A 376 12.37 20.95 21.61
C PHE A 376 12.49 20.47 23.06
N GLY A 377 11.39 20.02 23.66
CA GLY A 377 11.43 19.50 25.03
C GLY A 377 10.06 19.30 25.64
N LYS A 378 10.06 18.74 26.86
CA LYS A 378 8.84 18.59 27.64
C LYS A 378 8.40 19.92 28.23
N GLY A 379 7.12 20.23 28.05
CA GLY A 379 6.47 21.45 28.48
C GLY A 379 5.20 21.16 29.27
N ILE A 380 4.59 22.23 29.76
CA ILE A 380 3.25 22.27 30.31
C ILE A 380 2.52 23.47 29.70
N ILE A 381 1.28 23.27 29.25
CA ILE A 381 0.42 24.32 28.68
C ILE A 381 -0.84 24.47 29.52
N HIS A 382 -1.51 25.61 29.35
CA HIS A 382 -2.92 25.80 29.69
C HIS A 382 -3.60 26.23 28.38
N SER A 383 -4.64 25.54 27.94
CA SER A 383 -5.28 25.82 26.65
C SER A 383 -6.42 26.83 26.83
N ASP A 384 -6.30 28.04 26.29
CA ASP A 384 -7.27 29.13 26.45
C ASP A 384 -8.56 28.89 25.66
N ARG A 385 -8.48 28.18 24.53
CA ARG A 385 -9.61 27.94 23.61
C ARG A 385 -9.42 26.65 22.82
N ARG A 386 -10.49 25.87 22.66
CA ARG A 386 -10.59 24.78 21.66
C ARG A 386 -11.50 25.25 20.55
N PHE A 387 -10.95 25.62 19.39
CA PHE A 387 -11.72 25.96 18.21
C PHE A 387 -12.14 24.70 17.46
N THR A 388 -13.25 24.76 16.70
CA THR A 388 -13.42 23.87 15.56
C THR A 388 -12.76 24.44 14.30
N TYR A 389 -12.49 23.59 13.30
CA TYR A 389 -12.00 24.05 11.99
C TYR A 389 -12.95 25.05 11.33
N GLU A 390 -14.26 24.92 11.55
CA GLU A 390 -15.30 25.82 11.04
C GLU A 390 -15.26 27.18 11.76
N GLU A 391 -15.19 27.19 13.09
CA GLU A 391 -15.03 28.44 13.88
C GLU A 391 -13.76 29.19 13.49
N ALA A 392 -12.62 28.48 13.41
CA ALA A 392 -11.36 29.07 13.00
C ALA A 392 -11.39 29.59 11.56
N GLN A 393 -12.11 28.93 10.65
CA GLN A 393 -12.30 29.40 9.29
C GLN A 393 -13.15 30.68 9.23
N GLU A 394 -14.24 30.76 9.99
CA GLU A 394 -15.09 31.95 10.06
C GLU A 394 -14.31 33.17 10.58
N VAL A 395 -13.45 33.00 11.59
CA VAL A 395 -12.57 34.08 12.08
C VAL A 395 -11.55 34.52 11.02
N LEU A 396 -11.00 33.58 10.24
CA LEU A 396 -10.05 33.85 9.16
C LEU A 396 -10.71 34.55 7.94
N GLU A 397 -11.96 34.23 7.63
CA GLU A 397 -12.71 34.82 6.50
C GLU A 397 -13.33 36.19 6.86
N THR A 398 -13.93 36.32 8.05
CA THR A 398 -14.63 37.55 8.47
C THR A 398 -13.72 38.59 9.10
N GLY A 399 -12.62 38.18 9.73
CA GLY A 399 -11.82 39.04 10.59
C GLY A 399 -12.53 39.47 11.88
N THR A 400 -13.54 38.72 12.32
CA THR A 400 -14.30 38.97 13.56
C THR A 400 -14.35 37.72 14.44
N GLY A 401 -14.53 37.91 15.75
CA GLY A 401 -14.49 36.84 16.76
C GLY A 401 -13.28 36.96 17.70
N ASP A 402 -12.95 35.88 18.38
CA ASP A 402 -11.85 35.83 19.35
C ASP A 402 -10.50 35.51 18.67
N HIS A 403 -9.40 36.01 19.25
CA HIS A 403 -8.02 35.71 18.82
C HIS A 403 -7.71 35.94 17.31
N VAL A 404 -8.40 36.90 16.68
CA VAL A 404 -8.28 37.22 15.24
C VAL A 404 -6.84 37.46 14.78
N GLU A 405 -6.09 38.34 15.47
CA GLU A 405 -4.71 38.68 15.10
C GLU A 405 -3.75 37.47 15.18
N PRO A 406 -3.73 36.68 16.29
CA PRO A 406 -3.05 35.39 16.35
C PRO A 406 -3.38 34.47 15.16
N LEU A 407 -4.66 34.19 14.91
CA LEU A 407 -5.09 33.26 13.85
C LEU A 407 -4.68 33.77 12.45
N GLN A 408 -4.87 35.06 12.16
CA GLN A 408 -4.46 35.67 10.88
C GLN A 408 -2.94 35.74 10.71
N LEU A 409 -2.14 35.85 11.78
CA LEU A 409 -0.69 35.71 11.68
C LEU A 409 -0.29 34.26 11.42
N LEU A 410 -0.84 33.30 12.16
CA LEU A 410 -0.55 31.87 11.99
C LEU A 410 -0.91 31.39 10.57
N ASN A 411 -2.05 31.81 10.01
CA ASN A 411 -2.42 31.52 8.61
C ASN A 411 -1.40 32.10 7.61
N ARG A 412 -0.95 33.36 7.82
CA ARG A 412 0.10 33.97 6.99
C ARG A 412 1.45 33.24 7.08
N VAL A 413 1.79 32.69 8.24
CA VAL A 413 2.99 31.85 8.44
C VAL A 413 2.84 30.51 7.72
N ALA A 414 1.72 29.81 7.93
CA ALA A 414 1.39 28.53 7.28
C ALA A 414 1.49 28.64 5.75
N LYS A 415 0.78 29.60 5.14
CA LYS A 415 0.88 29.88 3.70
C LYS A 415 2.30 30.12 3.22
N LYS A 416 3.15 30.78 4.02
CA LYS A 416 4.58 30.98 3.71
C LYS A 416 5.45 29.74 3.89
N LEU A 417 5.03 28.77 4.70
CA LEU A 417 5.64 27.44 4.80
C LEU A 417 5.24 26.58 3.60
N ALA A 418 3.95 26.52 3.24
CA ALA A 418 3.44 25.84 2.05
C ALA A 418 4.09 26.34 0.75
N GLU A 419 4.13 27.67 0.53
CA GLU A 419 4.82 28.29 -0.62
C GLU A 419 6.25 27.77 -0.81
N ARG A 420 7.02 27.66 0.29
CA ARG A 420 8.41 27.17 0.26
C ARG A 420 8.45 25.67 0.00
N ARG A 421 7.60 24.88 0.67
CA ARG A 421 7.49 23.43 0.47
C ARG A 421 7.21 23.07 -0.99
N PHE A 422 6.35 23.83 -1.68
CA PHE A 422 6.10 23.64 -3.11
C PHE A 422 7.26 24.10 -4.02
N GLN A 423 7.98 25.16 -3.65
CA GLN A 423 9.21 25.57 -4.34
C GLN A 423 10.35 24.55 -4.16
N GLU A 424 10.40 23.87 -3.02
CA GLU A 424 11.34 22.79 -2.67
C GLU A 424 10.98 21.44 -3.34
N GLY A 425 9.78 21.31 -3.93
CA GLY A 425 9.42 20.19 -4.80
C GLY A 425 8.37 19.21 -4.24
N SER A 426 7.70 19.53 -3.13
CA SER A 426 6.52 18.79 -2.67
C SER A 426 5.44 18.72 -3.74
N ILE A 427 4.63 17.66 -3.68
CA ILE A 427 3.49 17.47 -4.58
C ILE A 427 2.20 17.78 -3.82
N ASP A 428 1.25 18.48 -4.45
CA ASP A 428 -0.12 18.60 -3.93
C ASP A 428 -1.04 17.59 -4.64
N PHE A 429 -1.59 16.69 -3.84
CA PHE A 429 -2.61 15.73 -4.23
C PHE A 429 -3.81 15.95 -3.30
N ASP A 430 -4.55 17.03 -3.52
CA ASP A 430 -5.83 17.22 -2.82
C ASP A 430 -6.79 16.12 -3.27
N SER A 431 -7.25 15.30 -2.31
CA SER A 431 -8.14 14.17 -2.55
C SER A 431 -9.46 14.39 -1.84
N GLU A 432 -10.56 14.36 -2.60
CA GLU A 432 -11.92 14.56 -2.09
C GLU A 432 -12.30 13.46 -1.09
N GLU A 433 -12.25 13.78 0.20
CA GLU A 433 -12.63 12.85 1.28
C GLU A 433 -14.15 12.71 1.36
N VAL A 434 -14.68 11.53 1.03
CA VAL A 434 -16.09 11.19 1.25
C VAL A 434 -16.36 10.99 2.75
N ARG A 435 -17.35 11.72 3.26
CA ARG A 435 -17.87 11.65 4.63
C ARG A 435 -19.39 11.44 4.61
N PHE A 436 -19.95 11.08 5.76
CA PHE A 436 -21.35 10.67 5.90
C PHE A 436 -22.00 11.41 7.07
N ARG A 437 -23.27 11.79 6.92
CA ARG A 437 -24.15 12.09 8.06
C ARG A 437 -24.95 10.83 8.37
N LEU A 438 -24.94 10.42 9.63
CA LEU A 438 -25.59 9.20 10.11
C LEU A 438 -26.79 9.53 11.00
N ASP A 439 -27.76 8.62 11.09
CA ASP A 439 -28.80 8.64 12.13
C ASP A 439 -28.34 7.95 13.44
N GLU A 440 -29.23 7.87 14.43
CA GLU A 440 -28.95 7.31 15.76
C GLU A 440 -28.61 5.81 15.74
N ASP A 441 -29.12 5.06 14.76
CA ASP A 441 -28.76 3.65 14.51
C ASP A 441 -27.45 3.52 13.70
N GLY A 442 -26.85 4.65 13.31
CA GLY A 442 -25.61 4.74 12.55
C GLY A 442 -25.79 4.58 11.03
N THR A 443 -27.01 4.54 10.51
CA THR A 443 -27.31 4.36 9.08
C THR A 443 -27.08 5.68 8.33
N PRO A 444 -26.52 5.67 7.10
CA PRO A 444 -26.28 6.89 6.34
C PRO A 444 -27.58 7.56 5.89
N LEU A 445 -27.65 8.87 6.16
CA LEU A 445 -28.68 9.79 5.70
C LEU A 445 -28.21 10.60 4.48
N GLU A 446 -26.93 10.97 4.45
CA GLU A 446 -26.34 11.85 3.45
C GLU A 446 -24.86 11.50 3.26
N VAL A 447 -24.38 11.59 2.01
CA VAL A 447 -22.98 11.43 1.64
C VAL A 447 -22.49 12.77 1.12
N TYR A 448 -21.37 13.28 1.64
CA TYR A 448 -20.84 14.60 1.28
C TYR A 448 -19.30 14.58 1.19
N VAL A 449 -18.73 15.46 0.37
CA VAL A 449 -17.27 15.66 0.30
C VAL A 449 -16.84 16.66 1.36
N LYS A 450 -15.76 16.33 2.08
CA LYS A 450 -15.11 17.23 3.03
C LYS A 450 -14.12 18.16 2.29
N GLU A 451 -14.44 19.44 2.25
CA GLU A 451 -13.51 20.48 1.77
C GLU A 451 -12.32 20.67 2.75
N ARG A 452 -11.11 20.86 2.21
CA ARG A 452 -9.87 21.18 2.97
C ARG A 452 -9.59 22.68 2.91
N LYS A 453 -9.99 23.40 3.95
CA LYS A 453 -9.94 24.88 4.02
C LYS A 453 -8.65 25.41 4.64
N ASP A 454 -8.54 26.74 4.67
CA ASP A 454 -7.41 27.49 5.23
C ASP A 454 -7.10 27.08 6.68
N SER A 455 -8.12 26.90 7.53
CA SER A 455 -7.95 26.45 8.92
C SER A 455 -7.36 25.04 9.03
N ASN A 456 -7.70 24.12 8.12
CA ASN A 456 -7.08 22.79 8.05
C ASN A 456 -5.61 22.89 7.63
N ARG A 457 -5.34 23.66 6.57
CA ARG A 457 -3.99 23.86 6.02
C ARG A 457 -3.06 24.56 7.02
N LEU A 458 -3.60 25.47 7.84
CA LEU A 458 -2.89 26.14 8.95
C LEU A 458 -2.30 25.11 9.93
N VAL A 459 -3.13 24.24 10.50
CA VAL A 459 -2.68 23.19 11.44
C VAL A 459 -1.70 22.25 10.75
N GLU A 460 -2.04 21.78 9.54
CA GLU A 460 -1.22 20.87 8.73
C GLU A 460 0.22 21.41 8.52
N ASP A 461 0.37 22.67 8.13
CA ASP A 461 1.69 23.29 7.88
C ASP A 461 2.54 23.41 9.15
N PHE A 462 1.95 23.68 10.31
CA PHE A 462 2.66 23.69 11.59
C PHE A 462 3.04 22.29 12.07
N MET A 463 2.18 21.29 11.85
CA MET A 463 2.52 19.90 12.14
C MET A 463 3.63 19.38 11.21
N LEU A 464 3.56 19.68 9.92
CA LEU A 464 4.62 19.37 8.94
C LEU A 464 5.95 20.06 9.31
N LEU A 465 5.92 21.30 9.82
CA LEU A 465 7.11 21.97 10.35
C LEU A 465 7.69 21.22 11.56
N ALA A 466 6.88 20.91 12.58
CA ALA A 466 7.36 20.20 13.76
C ALA A 466 7.96 18.82 13.41
N ASN A 467 7.24 18.04 12.61
CA ASN A 467 7.67 16.73 12.09
C ASN A 467 9.01 16.79 11.32
N ARG A 468 9.18 17.78 10.43
CA ARG A 468 10.41 18.00 9.65
C ARG A 468 11.58 18.45 10.53
N GLU A 469 11.36 19.43 11.40
CA GLU A 469 12.43 20.04 12.21
C GLU A 469 12.93 19.10 13.32
N VAL A 470 12.06 18.24 13.88
CA VAL A 470 12.45 17.14 14.78
C VAL A 470 13.34 16.11 14.08
N ALA A 471 12.95 15.63 12.90
CA ALA A 471 13.77 14.70 12.12
C ALA A 471 15.12 15.34 11.69
N THR A 472 15.08 16.62 11.31
CA THR A 472 16.27 17.40 10.92
C THR A 472 17.21 17.65 12.10
N PHE A 473 16.70 17.81 13.33
CA PHE A 473 17.53 17.92 14.54
C PHE A 473 18.36 16.64 14.76
N ILE A 474 17.74 15.46 14.69
CA ILE A 474 18.45 14.18 14.83
C ILE A 474 19.46 14.00 13.69
N ALA A 475 19.04 14.13 12.43
CA ALA A 475 19.93 13.96 11.28
C ALA A 475 21.14 14.93 11.29
N ASN A 476 20.96 16.17 11.75
CA ASN A 476 22.07 17.11 11.91
C ASN A 476 22.99 16.74 13.08
N LYS A 477 22.45 16.13 14.15
CA LYS A 477 23.24 15.63 15.28
C LYS A 477 24.06 14.39 14.90
N GLU A 478 23.53 13.50 14.07
CA GLU A 478 24.27 12.40 13.43
C GLU A 478 25.42 12.96 12.57
N LYS A 479 25.11 13.87 11.64
CA LYS A 479 26.09 14.54 10.75
C LYS A 479 27.20 15.25 11.55
N ALA A 480 26.88 15.94 12.64
CA ALA A 480 27.85 16.66 13.47
C ALA A 480 28.77 15.72 14.26
N THR A 481 28.21 14.68 14.88
CA THR A 481 28.96 13.77 15.77
C THR A 481 29.60 12.56 15.08
N HIS A 482 29.26 12.32 13.81
CA HIS A 482 29.69 11.17 13.02
C HIS A 482 29.29 9.82 13.64
N GLN A 483 28.21 9.81 14.44
CA GLN A 483 27.62 8.61 15.03
C GLN A 483 26.16 8.49 14.59
N VAL A 484 25.75 7.26 14.25
CA VAL A 484 24.36 6.95 13.92
C VAL A 484 23.51 7.04 15.19
N ILE A 485 22.33 7.64 15.09
CA ILE A 485 21.32 7.72 16.15
C ILE A 485 20.05 7.05 15.58
N PRO A 486 19.85 5.74 15.81
CA PRO A 486 18.69 5.04 15.25
C PRO A 486 17.38 5.69 15.69
N PHE A 487 16.62 6.17 14.73
CA PHE A 487 15.44 7.03 14.92
C PHE A 487 14.31 6.59 14.00
N VAL A 488 13.06 6.90 14.35
CA VAL A 488 11.91 6.60 13.50
C VAL A 488 11.83 7.66 12.41
N TYR A 489 12.04 7.25 11.15
CA TYR A 489 11.81 8.10 9.99
C TYR A 489 10.53 7.66 9.27
N ARG A 490 9.73 8.64 8.83
CA ARG A 490 8.59 8.43 7.94
C ARG A 490 9.06 8.77 6.54
N VAL A 491 9.30 7.75 5.73
CA VAL A 491 9.90 7.90 4.40
C VAL A 491 8.89 7.66 3.29
N HIS A 492 9.16 8.24 2.14
CA HIS A 492 8.40 8.03 0.91
C HIS A 492 9.39 8.05 -0.25
N ASP A 493 9.52 6.91 -0.91
CA ASP A 493 10.46 6.70 -2.01
C ASP A 493 10.00 7.43 -3.30
N GLU A 494 10.85 7.45 -4.32
CA GLU A 494 10.54 8.05 -5.62
C GLU A 494 9.41 7.27 -6.36
N PRO A 495 8.73 7.87 -7.35
CA PRO A 495 7.68 7.19 -8.12
C PRO A 495 8.27 6.09 -8.99
N ASP A 496 7.49 5.04 -9.24
CA ASP A 496 7.86 3.98 -10.17
C ASP A 496 8.03 4.57 -11.59
N PRO A 497 9.21 4.46 -12.22
CA PRO A 497 9.51 5.14 -13.48
C PRO A 497 8.73 4.56 -14.66
N ASP A 498 8.45 3.25 -14.66
CA ASP A 498 7.66 2.61 -15.72
C ASP A 498 6.19 3.07 -15.60
N LYS A 499 5.61 3.06 -14.39
CA LYS A 499 4.26 3.59 -14.16
C LYS A 499 4.14 5.09 -14.46
N ALA A 500 5.17 5.88 -14.12
CA ALA A 500 5.22 7.30 -14.46
C ALA A 500 5.26 7.52 -15.98
N MET A 501 5.98 6.67 -16.72
CA MET A 501 6.02 6.71 -18.18
C MET A 501 4.70 6.26 -18.82
N GLU A 502 4.03 5.22 -18.30
CA GLU A 502 2.67 4.83 -18.72
C GLU A 502 1.67 5.98 -18.52
N LEU A 503 1.71 6.64 -17.36
CA LEU A 503 0.86 7.80 -17.08
C LEU A 503 1.18 8.98 -18.02
N ALA A 504 2.45 9.25 -18.32
CA ALA A 504 2.85 10.31 -19.25
C ALA A 504 2.34 10.04 -20.69
N LEU A 505 2.32 8.77 -21.12
CA LEU A 505 1.73 8.37 -22.40
C LEU A 505 0.21 8.58 -22.41
N PHE A 506 -0.50 8.24 -21.33
CA PHE A 506 -1.94 8.50 -21.23
C PHE A 506 -2.26 10.00 -21.18
N ALA A 507 -1.56 10.76 -20.34
CA ALA A 507 -1.74 12.21 -20.24
C ALA A 507 -1.49 12.91 -21.59
N SER A 508 -0.46 12.48 -22.34
CA SER A 508 -0.18 12.96 -23.70
C SER A 508 -1.35 12.70 -24.67
N ALA A 509 -2.03 11.56 -24.57
CA ALA A 509 -3.24 11.27 -25.35
C ALA A 509 -4.44 12.17 -24.99
N LEU A 510 -4.47 12.73 -23.78
CA LEU A 510 -5.41 13.77 -23.33
C LEU A 510 -4.89 15.21 -23.56
N GLY A 511 -3.75 15.38 -24.23
CA GLY A 511 -3.18 16.70 -24.55
C GLY A 511 -2.31 17.32 -23.45
N PHE A 512 -2.00 16.59 -22.38
CA PHE A 512 -1.15 17.03 -21.28
C PHE A 512 0.24 16.38 -21.33
N THR A 513 1.25 17.12 -21.77
CA THR A 513 2.65 16.67 -21.75
C THR A 513 3.20 16.62 -20.33
N MET A 514 3.77 15.49 -19.93
CA MET A 514 4.49 15.32 -18.67
C MET A 514 5.99 15.17 -18.93
N ASP A 515 6.83 15.76 -18.09
CA ASP A 515 8.27 15.52 -18.07
C ASP A 515 8.59 14.48 -16.98
N VAL A 516 9.00 13.30 -17.44
CA VAL A 516 9.38 12.16 -16.57
C VAL A 516 10.89 11.90 -16.57
N SER A 517 11.70 12.88 -17.01
CA SER A 517 13.16 12.72 -17.13
C SER A 517 13.91 12.66 -15.81
N THR A 518 13.35 13.23 -14.74
CA THR A 518 13.94 13.28 -13.39
C THR A 518 12.82 13.32 -12.34
N PRO A 519 13.06 12.87 -11.09
CA PRO A 519 12.08 12.95 -10.00
C PRO A 519 11.55 14.39 -9.79
N GLN A 520 12.42 15.39 -9.86
CA GLN A 520 12.03 16.80 -9.70
C GLN A 520 11.23 17.35 -10.89
N ALA A 521 11.33 16.73 -12.07
CA ALA A 521 10.46 17.02 -13.22
C ALA A 521 9.09 16.30 -13.11
N ILE A 522 9.08 15.07 -12.58
CA ILE A 522 7.85 14.32 -12.28
C ILE A 522 6.99 15.11 -11.27
N ALA A 523 7.58 15.54 -10.15
CA ALA A 523 6.87 16.34 -9.14
C ALA A 523 6.25 17.64 -9.71
N LYS A 524 7.01 18.36 -10.56
CA LYS A 524 6.51 19.56 -11.26
C LYS A 524 5.39 19.22 -12.25
N SER A 525 5.49 18.09 -12.95
CA SER A 525 4.46 17.61 -13.87
C SER A 525 3.17 17.20 -13.13
N TYR A 526 3.28 16.65 -11.93
CA TYR A 526 2.13 16.32 -11.07
C TYR A 526 1.46 17.59 -10.51
N ASN A 527 2.23 18.57 -10.01
CA ASN A 527 1.66 19.85 -9.56
C ASN A 527 0.97 20.62 -10.70
N LEU A 528 1.57 20.65 -11.90
CA LEU A 528 0.95 21.26 -13.08
C LEU A 528 -0.29 20.47 -13.55
N LEU A 529 -0.36 19.16 -13.27
CA LEU A 529 -1.51 18.33 -13.56
C LEU A 529 -2.65 18.65 -12.60
N THR A 530 -2.41 18.66 -11.29
CA THR A 530 -3.39 19.05 -10.26
C THR A 530 -3.97 20.45 -10.53
N GLN A 531 -3.12 21.44 -10.83
CA GLN A 531 -3.58 22.80 -11.15
C GLN A 531 -4.48 22.88 -12.40
N LYS A 532 -4.27 22.04 -13.41
CA LYS A 532 -5.17 22.00 -14.58
C LYS A 532 -6.39 21.12 -14.38
N ALA A 533 -6.30 20.10 -13.52
CA ALA A 533 -7.41 19.22 -13.14
C ALA A 533 -8.57 19.97 -12.48
N GLU A 534 -8.28 21.07 -11.77
CA GLU A 534 -9.30 22.03 -11.26
C GLU A 534 -10.25 22.54 -12.36
N ASN A 535 -9.77 22.64 -13.61
CA ASN A 535 -10.47 23.30 -14.71
C ASN A 535 -10.73 22.39 -15.93
N ASP A 536 -10.20 21.16 -15.96
CA ASP A 536 -10.47 20.16 -17.01
C ASP A 536 -10.85 18.80 -16.40
N PRO A 537 -12.11 18.36 -16.52
CA PRO A 537 -12.56 17.05 -16.03
C PRO A 537 -11.81 15.84 -16.60
N ALA A 538 -11.16 15.92 -17.77
CA ALA A 538 -10.31 14.83 -18.26
C ALA A 538 -8.99 14.73 -17.48
N LEU A 539 -8.46 15.86 -17.01
CA LEU A 539 -7.22 15.90 -16.23
C LEU A 539 -7.48 15.58 -14.75
N LYS A 540 -8.69 15.88 -14.21
CA LYS A 540 -9.10 15.44 -12.85
C LYS A 540 -8.97 13.94 -12.65
N MET A 541 -9.28 13.15 -13.68
CA MET A 541 -9.09 11.69 -13.67
C MET A 541 -7.65 11.21 -13.51
N LEU A 542 -6.69 12.01 -13.99
CA LEU A 542 -5.29 11.61 -13.97
C LEU A 542 -4.69 11.75 -12.57
N ALA A 543 -5.27 12.54 -11.66
CA ALA A 543 -4.79 12.68 -10.29
C ALA A 543 -4.87 11.36 -9.49
N PRO A 544 -6.01 10.62 -9.47
CA PRO A 544 -6.07 9.26 -8.92
C PRO A 544 -5.09 8.25 -9.54
N LEU A 545 -4.63 8.47 -10.79
CA LEU A 545 -3.61 7.63 -11.43
C LEU A 545 -2.19 8.07 -11.08
N ALA A 546 -1.93 9.37 -10.96
CA ALA A 546 -0.67 9.93 -10.46
C ALA A 546 -0.40 9.46 -9.03
N ILE A 547 -1.41 9.44 -8.15
CA ILE A 547 -1.30 8.89 -6.79
C ILE A 547 -0.92 7.39 -6.82
N ARG A 548 -1.25 6.66 -7.90
CA ARG A 548 -0.93 5.22 -8.06
C ARG A 548 0.44 4.93 -8.68
N THR A 549 1.16 5.92 -9.21
CA THR A 549 2.58 5.75 -9.62
C THR A 549 3.54 5.88 -8.43
N MET A 550 3.11 6.61 -7.39
CA MET A 550 3.88 6.89 -6.18
C MET A 550 4.19 5.60 -5.39
N ALA A 551 5.36 5.57 -4.75
CA ALA A 551 5.63 4.61 -3.69
C ALA A 551 4.66 4.82 -2.50
N LYS A 552 4.38 3.77 -1.73
CA LYS A 552 3.67 3.91 -0.45
C LYS A 552 4.66 4.39 0.62
N ALA A 553 4.31 5.44 1.36
CA ALA A 553 5.07 5.87 2.52
C ALA A 553 5.09 4.78 3.61
N VAL A 554 6.21 4.68 4.35
CA VAL A 554 6.43 3.67 5.40
C VAL A 554 7.26 4.24 6.55
N TYR A 555 7.24 3.56 7.70
CA TYR A 555 8.19 3.81 8.79
C TYR A 555 9.41 2.90 8.64
N THR A 556 10.60 3.44 8.91
CA THR A 556 11.89 2.70 8.94
C THR A 556 12.89 3.44 9.83
N SER A 557 13.96 2.76 10.22
CA SER A 557 15.14 3.36 10.84
C SER A 557 16.10 4.02 9.85
N LYS A 558 15.88 3.88 8.53
CA LYS A 558 16.73 4.40 7.45
C LYS A 558 16.12 5.65 6.84
N ASN A 559 16.74 6.81 7.02
CA ASN A 559 16.28 8.01 6.31
C ASN A 559 16.65 7.95 4.81
N ILE A 560 15.64 7.98 3.94
CA ILE A 560 15.78 8.20 2.48
C ILE A 560 15.06 9.47 2.01
N GLY A 561 14.55 10.28 2.96
CA GLY A 561 13.67 11.41 2.67
C GLY A 561 12.21 11.01 2.46
N HIS A 562 11.38 12.01 2.15
CA HIS A 562 9.96 11.85 1.87
C HIS A 562 9.58 12.60 0.59
N TYR A 563 9.75 11.93 -0.56
CA TYR A 563 9.61 12.50 -1.90
C TYR A 563 8.32 13.33 -2.08
N GLY A 564 7.16 12.79 -1.71
CA GLY A 564 5.87 13.50 -1.85
C GLY A 564 5.77 14.83 -1.09
N LEU A 565 6.58 15.05 -0.05
CA LEU A 565 6.63 16.29 0.74
C LEU A 565 7.84 17.19 0.42
N GLY A 566 8.75 16.75 -0.46
CA GLY A 566 9.99 17.47 -0.77
C GLY A 566 11.00 17.55 0.39
N PHE A 567 10.89 16.69 1.42
CA PHE A 567 11.70 16.80 2.64
C PHE A 567 12.85 15.77 2.70
N GLU A 568 14.08 16.23 2.97
CA GLU A 568 15.26 15.36 3.23
C GLU A 568 15.13 14.52 4.50
N ASN A 569 14.48 15.05 5.54
CA ASN A 569 14.34 14.40 6.84
C ASN A 569 12.91 14.61 7.32
N TYR A 570 12.16 13.52 7.55
CA TYR A 570 10.78 13.57 8.02
C TYR A 570 10.47 12.42 8.97
N SER A 571 9.69 12.70 10.01
CA SER A 571 9.28 11.75 11.05
C SER A 571 7.94 12.19 11.61
N HIS A 572 7.10 11.26 12.04
CA HIS A 572 5.88 11.60 12.75
C HIS A 572 6.17 11.77 14.25
N PHE A 573 5.86 12.96 14.74
CA PHE A 573 5.99 13.45 16.11
C PHE A 573 4.66 13.98 16.67
N THR A 574 3.75 14.42 15.81
CA THR A 574 2.61 15.28 16.15
C THR A 574 1.28 14.56 16.46
N SER A 575 1.23 13.23 16.57
CA SER A 575 -0.02 12.53 16.92
C SER A 575 0.15 11.25 17.75
N PRO A 576 0.79 11.32 18.93
CA PRO A 576 1.10 10.16 19.76
C PRO A 576 -0.11 9.52 20.47
N ILE A 577 -1.27 10.19 20.57
CA ILE A 577 -2.47 9.57 21.14
C ILE A 577 -2.98 8.43 20.22
N ARG A 578 -2.78 8.60 18.91
CA ARG A 578 -3.30 7.70 17.86
C ARG A 578 -2.25 7.04 16.98
N ARG A 579 -0.94 7.31 17.17
CA ARG A 579 0.17 6.67 16.44
C ARG A 579 1.34 6.29 17.37
N TYR A 580 1.70 5.01 17.40
CA TYR A 580 2.81 4.52 18.23
C TYR A 580 4.19 4.89 17.65
N SER A 581 4.27 5.21 16.35
CA SER A 581 5.47 5.81 15.75
C SER A 581 5.92 7.05 16.52
N ASP A 582 4.97 7.92 16.86
CA ASP A 582 5.21 9.21 17.47
C ASP A 582 5.62 9.04 18.95
N VAL A 583 5.04 8.06 19.65
CA VAL A 583 5.47 7.66 21.01
C VAL A 583 6.93 7.20 21.01
N LEU A 584 7.37 6.45 19.99
CA LEU A 584 8.78 6.09 19.82
C LEU A 584 9.64 7.31 19.46
N THR A 585 9.18 8.18 18.55
CA THR A 585 9.84 9.44 18.19
C THR A 585 10.10 10.30 19.42
N HIS A 586 9.09 10.51 20.28
CA HIS A 586 9.19 11.23 21.55
C HIS A 586 10.27 10.63 22.45
N ARG A 587 10.19 9.32 22.73
CA ARG A 587 11.12 8.61 23.64
C ARG A 587 12.58 8.63 23.18
N ILE A 588 12.84 8.59 21.87
CA ILE A 588 14.20 8.64 21.32
C ILE A 588 14.69 10.10 21.24
N LEU A 589 13.80 11.04 20.91
CA LEU A 589 14.10 12.48 20.90
C LEU A 589 14.49 12.98 22.29
N GLU A 590 13.67 12.74 23.32
CA GLU A 590 13.90 13.18 24.71
C GLU A 590 15.32 12.87 25.19
N LYS A 591 15.73 11.60 25.05
CA LYS A 591 17.05 11.11 25.48
C LYS A 591 18.20 11.70 24.66
N ASN A 592 17.91 12.23 23.47
CA ASN A 592 18.85 12.92 22.59
C ASN A 592 18.72 14.46 22.62
N LEU A 593 17.85 15.05 23.45
CA LEU A 593 17.84 16.51 23.66
C LEU A 593 19.07 17.03 24.42
N PRO A 594 19.57 16.39 25.49
CA PRO A 594 20.69 16.94 26.25
C PRO A 594 21.97 17.11 25.42
N THR A 595 22.66 18.21 25.64
CA THR A 595 23.94 18.54 24.99
C THR A 595 24.96 17.42 25.20
N GLY A 596 25.50 16.89 24.10
CA GLY A 596 26.46 15.77 24.13
C GLY A 596 25.85 14.37 24.33
N SER A 597 24.57 14.23 24.65
CA SER A 597 23.92 12.90 24.71
C SER A 597 23.86 12.27 23.31
N LEU A 598 24.21 11.01 23.20
CA LEU A 598 24.11 10.20 21.97
C LEU A 598 23.44 8.86 22.32
N TYR A 599 22.15 8.93 22.64
CA TYR A 599 21.38 7.77 23.04
C TYR A 599 20.98 6.94 21.82
N GLN A 600 21.60 5.77 21.69
CA GLN A 600 21.31 4.78 20.65
C GLN A 600 20.37 3.71 21.18
N VAL A 601 19.24 3.48 20.50
CA VAL A 601 18.46 2.25 20.64
C VAL A 601 19.05 1.15 19.76
N ASN A 602 18.66 -0.11 19.98
CA ASN A 602 19.01 -1.19 19.06
C ASN A 602 18.30 -0.96 17.70
N GLY A 603 19.04 -0.51 16.69
CA GLY A 603 18.50 -0.18 15.37
C GLY A 603 17.84 -1.36 14.64
N ALA A 604 18.27 -2.60 14.90
CA ALA A 604 17.62 -3.78 14.33
C ALA A 604 16.23 -4.03 14.95
N LYS A 605 16.10 -3.87 16.27
CA LYS A 605 14.79 -3.90 16.95
C LYS A 605 13.92 -2.72 16.50
N LEU A 606 14.48 -1.53 16.31
CA LEU A 606 13.74 -0.37 15.83
C LEU A 606 13.20 -0.58 14.41
N GLU A 607 14.00 -1.13 13.50
CA GLU A 607 13.56 -1.48 12.14
C GLU A 607 12.42 -2.51 12.15
N GLU A 608 12.49 -3.51 13.02
CA GLU A 608 11.42 -4.50 13.24
C GLU A 608 10.13 -3.83 13.74
N GLN A 609 10.23 -2.93 14.73
CA GLN A 609 9.08 -2.15 15.22
C GLN A 609 8.49 -1.26 14.11
N CYS A 610 9.33 -0.58 13.33
CA CYS A 610 8.90 0.25 12.19
C CYS A 610 8.17 -0.58 11.12
N LYS A 611 8.63 -1.80 10.83
CA LYS A 611 7.95 -2.74 9.92
C LYS A 611 6.58 -3.18 10.45
N HIS A 612 6.46 -3.44 11.75
CA HIS A 612 5.19 -3.76 12.41
C HIS A 612 4.20 -2.59 12.35
N ILE A 613 4.62 -1.39 12.76
CA ILE A 613 3.78 -0.17 12.71
C ILE A 613 3.29 0.08 11.28
N SER A 614 4.18 -0.04 10.28
CA SER A 614 3.81 0.09 8.86
C SER A 614 2.85 -0.99 8.37
N ALA A 615 2.80 -2.17 9.01
CA ALA A 615 1.86 -3.23 8.68
C ALA A 615 0.47 -2.98 9.31
N GLN A 616 0.42 -2.52 10.56
CA GLN A 616 -0.82 -2.14 11.23
C GLN A 616 -1.47 -0.90 10.59
N GLU A 617 -0.67 0.09 10.17
CA GLU A 617 -1.15 1.23 9.38
C GLU A 617 -1.88 0.78 8.10
N ARG A 618 -1.31 -0.18 7.36
CA ARG A 618 -1.97 -0.72 6.15
C ARG A 618 -3.27 -1.44 6.47
N LYS A 619 -3.32 -2.24 7.55
CA LYS A 619 -4.55 -2.89 8.03
C LYS A 619 -5.61 -1.85 8.42
N ALA A 620 -5.21 -0.76 9.07
CA ALA A 620 -6.11 0.32 9.46
C ALA A 620 -6.71 1.00 8.23
N THR A 621 -5.88 1.47 7.31
CA THR A 621 -6.34 2.13 6.06
C THR A 621 -7.22 1.21 5.21
N ASP A 622 -6.93 -0.09 5.15
CA ASP A 622 -7.78 -1.03 4.41
C ASP A 622 -9.12 -1.29 5.14
N ALA A 623 -9.15 -1.36 6.48
CA ALA A 623 -10.40 -1.41 7.26
C ALA A 623 -11.25 -0.13 7.10
N GLU A 624 -10.61 1.05 7.14
CA GLU A 624 -11.26 2.35 6.93
C GLU A 624 -11.92 2.41 5.53
N ARG A 625 -11.20 2.02 4.48
CA ARG A 625 -11.74 1.88 3.11
C ARG A 625 -12.89 0.88 3.03
N GLU A 626 -12.82 -0.24 3.73
CA GLU A 626 -13.91 -1.22 3.77
C GLU A 626 -15.16 -0.64 4.45
N SER A 627 -15.01 0.19 5.49
CA SER A 627 -16.12 0.88 6.16
C SER A 627 -16.79 1.94 5.28
N ILE A 628 -16.00 2.75 4.56
CA ILE A 628 -16.51 3.73 3.59
C ILE A 628 -17.30 3.01 2.49
N LYS A 629 -16.74 1.94 1.91
CA LYS A 629 -17.43 1.18 0.86
C LYS A 629 -18.67 0.45 1.35
N TYR A 630 -18.71 -0.03 2.60
CA TYR A 630 -19.94 -0.56 3.19
C TYR A 630 -21.02 0.53 3.26
N LYS A 631 -20.68 1.73 3.77
CA LYS A 631 -21.61 2.85 3.92
C LYS A 631 -22.10 3.44 2.59
N GLN A 632 -21.28 3.44 1.54
CA GLN A 632 -21.72 3.79 0.18
C GLN A 632 -22.79 2.81 -0.36
N VAL A 633 -22.61 1.51 -0.09
CA VAL A 633 -23.56 0.46 -0.53
C VAL A 633 -24.85 0.49 0.27
N GLU A 634 -24.77 0.71 1.59
CA GLU A 634 -25.92 0.87 2.50
C GLU A 634 -26.72 2.15 2.22
N PHE A 635 -26.05 3.23 1.81
CA PHE A 635 -26.72 4.45 1.34
C PHE A 635 -27.49 4.18 0.04
N LEU A 636 -26.84 3.61 -0.98
CA LEU A 636 -27.47 3.35 -2.29
C LEU A 636 -28.50 2.22 -2.29
N GLU A 637 -28.58 1.38 -1.26
CA GLU A 637 -29.65 0.39 -1.12
C GLU A 637 -31.04 1.04 -1.06
N LYS A 638 -31.14 2.25 -0.49
CA LYS A 638 -32.36 3.07 -0.47
C LYS A 638 -32.75 3.64 -1.84
N HIS A 639 -31.83 3.62 -2.81
CA HIS A 639 -31.92 4.27 -4.13
C HIS A 639 -31.93 3.26 -5.31
N VAL A 640 -32.16 1.98 -5.04
CA VAL A 640 -32.21 0.94 -6.08
C VAL A 640 -33.37 1.19 -7.04
N GLY A 641 -33.07 1.25 -8.34
CA GLY A 641 -34.00 1.54 -9.42
C GLY A 641 -33.99 3.01 -9.90
N GLU A 642 -33.34 3.92 -9.19
CA GLU A 642 -33.22 5.34 -9.57
C GLU A 642 -32.12 5.59 -10.62
N ASP A 643 -32.22 6.71 -11.33
CA ASP A 643 -31.30 7.14 -12.39
C ASP A 643 -30.42 8.29 -11.91
N PHE A 644 -29.10 8.16 -12.09
CA PHE A 644 -28.10 9.12 -11.63
C PHE A 644 -27.17 9.56 -12.77
N ALA A 645 -26.63 10.78 -12.66
CA ALA A 645 -25.50 11.21 -13.46
C ALA A 645 -24.18 10.71 -12.83
N GLY A 646 -23.35 10.04 -13.63
CA GLY A 646 -22.07 9.48 -13.17
C GLY A 646 -20.97 9.62 -14.21
N ILE A 647 -19.72 9.64 -13.73
CA ILE A 647 -18.52 9.79 -14.55
C ILE A 647 -17.83 8.42 -14.65
N VAL A 648 -17.42 8.03 -15.86
CA VAL A 648 -16.63 6.80 -16.07
C VAL A 648 -15.25 6.97 -15.42
N ASN A 649 -15.03 6.37 -14.24
CA ASN A 649 -13.78 6.48 -13.48
C ASN A 649 -12.82 5.29 -13.69
N GLY A 650 -13.28 4.22 -14.35
CA GLY A 650 -12.45 3.06 -14.69
C GLY A 650 -13.01 2.18 -15.81
N ILE A 651 -12.15 1.45 -16.51
CA ILE A 651 -12.52 0.50 -17.57
C ILE A 651 -11.74 -0.80 -17.38
N SER A 652 -12.42 -1.94 -17.50
CA SER A 652 -11.88 -3.28 -17.28
C SER A 652 -12.27 -4.26 -18.39
N GLU A 653 -11.84 -5.51 -18.29
CA GLU A 653 -12.20 -6.60 -19.23
C GLU A 653 -13.62 -7.14 -19.02
N PHE A 654 -14.29 -6.78 -17.93
CA PHE A 654 -15.64 -7.25 -17.57
C PHE A 654 -16.69 -6.13 -17.50
N GLY A 655 -16.29 -4.86 -17.42
CA GLY A 655 -17.20 -3.73 -17.36
C GLY A 655 -16.50 -2.38 -17.16
N ILE A 656 -17.30 -1.33 -16.99
CA ILE A 656 -16.85 0.03 -16.65
C ILE A 656 -17.24 0.38 -15.20
N PHE A 657 -16.41 1.17 -14.54
CA PHE A 657 -16.65 1.70 -13.21
C PHE A 657 -17.15 3.15 -13.33
N ILE A 658 -18.15 3.48 -12.51
CA ILE A 658 -18.86 4.76 -12.54
C ILE A 658 -18.81 5.37 -11.14
N GLU A 659 -18.49 6.66 -11.07
CA GLU A 659 -18.58 7.46 -9.85
C GLU A 659 -19.78 8.41 -9.97
N LEU A 660 -20.72 8.35 -9.02
CA LEU A 660 -21.92 9.21 -9.05
C LEU A 660 -21.57 10.65 -8.66
N LYS A 661 -22.03 11.62 -9.44
CA LYS A 661 -21.60 13.04 -9.34
C LYS A 661 -22.01 13.78 -8.07
N GLU A 662 -23.02 13.29 -7.35
CA GLU A 662 -23.54 13.92 -6.13
C GLU A 662 -23.03 13.23 -4.86
N SER A 663 -23.02 11.89 -4.85
CA SER A 663 -22.69 11.08 -3.68
C SER A 663 -21.29 10.45 -3.71
N HIS A 664 -20.52 10.65 -4.79
CA HIS A 664 -19.19 10.04 -5.02
C HIS A 664 -19.13 8.53 -4.77
N CYS A 665 -20.27 7.83 -4.93
CA CYS A 665 -20.36 6.40 -4.75
C CYS A 665 -19.87 5.66 -6.00
N GLU A 666 -18.96 4.71 -5.82
CA GLU A 666 -18.40 3.88 -6.91
C GLU A 666 -19.30 2.65 -7.18
N GLY A 667 -19.84 2.57 -8.39
CA GLY A 667 -20.54 1.39 -8.92
C GLY A 667 -19.88 0.81 -10.17
N MET A 668 -20.45 -0.27 -10.70
CA MET A 668 -19.94 -0.96 -11.89
C MET A 668 -21.07 -1.34 -12.85
N ILE A 669 -20.90 -1.01 -14.14
CA ILE A 669 -21.73 -1.53 -15.23
C ILE A 669 -20.96 -2.67 -15.91
N SER A 670 -21.45 -3.90 -15.77
CA SER A 670 -20.92 -5.06 -16.49
C SER A 670 -21.28 -4.97 -17.99
N PHE A 671 -20.47 -5.53 -18.90
CA PHE A 671 -20.70 -5.36 -20.35
C PHE A 671 -22.02 -5.98 -20.88
N ASP A 672 -22.64 -6.87 -20.12
CA ASP A 672 -23.99 -7.40 -20.35
C ASP A 672 -25.12 -6.44 -19.94
N GLN A 673 -24.83 -5.40 -19.16
CA GLN A 673 -25.75 -4.32 -18.74
C GLN A 673 -25.56 -3.03 -19.56
N MET A 674 -24.97 -3.15 -20.76
CA MET A 674 -24.76 -2.07 -21.75
C MET A 674 -25.77 -2.16 -22.90
N ASP A 675 -26.03 -1.07 -23.61
CA ASP A 675 -26.98 -1.01 -24.75
C ASP A 675 -26.61 -1.90 -25.96
N GLN A 676 -25.35 -2.34 -26.02
CA GLN A 676 -24.76 -3.12 -27.12
C GLN A 676 -23.42 -3.74 -26.66
N SER A 677 -22.86 -4.64 -27.48
CA SER A 677 -21.47 -5.07 -27.31
C SER A 677 -20.49 -3.95 -27.65
N TYR A 678 -19.53 -3.70 -26.76
CA TYR A 678 -18.41 -2.78 -26.99
C TYR A 678 -17.10 -3.54 -27.19
N ASP A 679 -16.18 -2.97 -27.99
CA ASP A 679 -14.77 -3.34 -28.03
C ASP A 679 -13.95 -2.40 -27.15
N ILE A 680 -13.00 -2.94 -26.38
CA ILE A 680 -12.10 -2.15 -25.53
C ILE A 680 -10.94 -1.64 -26.38
N GLY A 681 -10.68 -0.32 -26.34
CA GLY A 681 -9.53 0.29 -27.00
C GLY A 681 -8.21 0.07 -26.28
N ASP A 682 -7.10 0.29 -26.99
CA ASP A 682 -5.75 0.17 -26.44
C ASP A 682 -5.58 1.02 -25.16
N GLY A 683 -4.84 0.48 -24.19
CA GLY A 683 -4.66 1.09 -22.86
C GLY A 683 -5.90 1.07 -21.95
N ARG A 684 -7.04 0.50 -22.39
CA ARG A 684 -8.34 0.54 -21.68
C ARG A 684 -8.83 1.98 -21.38
N LEU A 685 -8.55 2.91 -22.28
CA LEU A 685 -8.89 4.34 -22.11
C LEU A 685 -10.28 4.70 -22.67
N SER A 686 -10.83 3.85 -23.52
CA SER A 686 -12.16 3.98 -24.09
C SER A 686 -12.72 2.61 -24.52
N ILE A 687 -14.03 2.56 -24.69
CA ILE A 687 -14.76 1.44 -25.27
C ILE A 687 -15.58 1.94 -26.47
N ARG A 688 -15.72 1.13 -27.53
CA ARG A 688 -16.44 1.50 -28.76
C ARG A 688 -17.53 0.51 -29.13
N GLY A 689 -18.76 0.98 -29.26
CA GLY A 689 -19.93 0.16 -29.56
C GLY A 689 -19.85 -0.43 -30.97
N ARG A 690 -19.96 -1.75 -31.08
CA ARG A 690 -19.81 -2.49 -32.36
C ARG A 690 -20.90 -2.16 -33.38
N ARG A 691 -22.09 -1.72 -32.92
CA ARG A 691 -23.27 -1.48 -33.77
C ARG A 691 -23.45 0.00 -34.10
N THR A 692 -23.28 0.88 -33.11
CA THR A 692 -23.47 2.33 -33.26
C THR A 692 -22.19 3.07 -33.65
N GLY A 693 -21.01 2.51 -33.33
CA GLY A 693 -19.74 3.23 -33.36
C GLY A 693 -19.54 4.24 -32.21
N LYS A 694 -20.56 4.41 -31.33
CA LYS A 694 -20.55 5.29 -30.15
C LYS A 694 -19.36 4.94 -29.27
N THR A 695 -18.58 5.94 -28.88
CA THR A 695 -17.35 5.74 -28.09
C THR A 695 -17.54 6.37 -26.73
N ILE A 696 -17.39 5.56 -25.68
CA ILE A 696 -17.40 6.01 -24.28
C ILE A 696 -15.94 5.99 -23.81
N ARG A 697 -15.48 7.08 -23.21
CA ARG A 697 -14.12 7.28 -22.73
C ARG A 697 -14.10 7.34 -21.21
N MET A 698 -12.91 7.13 -20.64
CA MET A 698 -12.59 7.63 -19.30
C MET A 698 -13.01 9.11 -19.22
N GLY A 699 -13.83 9.47 -18.21
CA GLY A 699 -14.19 10.86 -17.93
C GLY A 699 -15.35 11.40 -18.74
N ASP A 700 -16.02 10.55 -19.51
CA ASP A 700 -17.33 10.86 -20.07
C ASP A 700 -18.41 10.75 -19.00
N GLU A 701 -19.41 11.62 -19.07
CA GLU A 701 -20.58 11.65 -18.20
C GLU A 701 -21.71 10.82 -18.83
N LEU A 702 -22.24 9.88 -18.05
CA LEU A 702 -23.29 8.92 -18.42
C LEU A 702 -24.49 9.05 -17.46
N THR A 703 -25.68 8.72 -17.96
CA THR A 703 -26.84 8.43 -17.12
C THR A 703 -26.85 6.94 -16.83
N VAL A 704 -26.94 6.57 -15.55
CA VAL A 704 -26.81 5.18 -15.07
C VAL A 704 -27.92 4.84 -14.08
N LYS A 705 -28.44 3.61 -14.12
CA LYS A 705 -29.44 3.12 -13.18
C LYS A 705 -28.78 2.22 -12.14
N VAL A 706 -29.08 2.41 -10.85
CA VAL A 706 -28.70 1.44 -9.81
C VAL A 706 -29.60 0.19 -9.95
N LEU A 707 -29.01 -0.97 -10.26
CA LEU A 707 -29.77 -2.22 -10.41
C LEU A 707 -29.92 -2.98 -9.09
N SER A 708 -28.82 -3.08 -8.34
CA SER A 708 -28.78 -3.83 -7.09
C SER A 708 -27.55 -3.49 -6.25
N THR A 709 -27.70 -3.53 -4.94
CA THR A 709 -26.62 -3.46 -3.96
C THR A 709 -26.35 -4.85 -3.36
N ASP A 710 -25.10 -5.09 -2.98
CA ASP A 710 -24.66 -6.32 -2.29
C ASP A 710 -23.72 -5.92 -1.15
N LEU A 711 -24.28 -5.75 0.05
CA LEU A 711 -23.53 -5.40 1.27
C LEU A 711 -22.43 -6.42 1.59
N LYS A 712 -22.72 -7.72 1.42
CA LYS A 712 -21.77 -8.82 1.69
C LYS A 712 -20.53 -8.75 0.79
N ARG A 713 -20.71 -8.41 -0.49
CA ARG A 713 -19.59 -8.22 -1.44
C ARG A 713 -19.06 -6.79 -1.50
N ARG A 714 -19.74 -5.85 -0.83
CA ARG A 714 -19.57 -4.38 -0.90
C ARG A 714 -19.54 -3.90 -2.35
N ARG A 715 -20.65 -4.10 -3.06
CA ARG A 715 -20.84 -3.74 -4.48
C ARG A 715 -22.14 -2.98 -4.72
N ILE A 716 -22.08 -2.10 -5.72
CA ILE A 716 -23.25 -1.53 -6.40
C ILE A 716 -23.13 -1.92 -7.88
N ASP A 717 -24.07 -2.71 -8.37
CA ASP A 717 -24.17 -3.09 -9.77
C ASP A 717 -25.15 -2.13 -10.48
N MET A 718 -24.78 -1.64 -11.66
CA MET A 718 -25.47 -0.58 -12.41
C MET A 718 -25.77 -1.00 -13.85
N ALA A 719 -26.75 -0.35 -14.47
CA ALA A 719 -27.01 -0.41 -15.91
C ALA A 719 -26.69 0.92 -16.60
N PHE A 720 -26.26 0.83 -17.86
CA PHE A 720 -26.19 1.97 -18.77
C PHE A 720 -27.60 2.42 -19.16
N VAL A 721 -27.88 3.73 -19.12
CA VAL A 721 -29.14 4.31 -19.61
C VAL A 721 -28.89 5.17 -20.84
N ASP A 722 -28.03 6.20 -20.73
CA ASP A 722 -27.55 7.00 -21.87
C ASP A 722 -26.21 7.71 -21.57
N GLY A 723 -25.74 8.56 -22.48
CA GLY A 723 -24.42 9.18 -22.50
C GLY A 723 -23.48 8.54 -23.53
N PRO A 724 -22.37 9.19 -23.92
CA PRO A 724 -21.77 10.34 -23.26
C PRO A 724 -22.50 11.65 -23.57
N VAL A 725 -22.66 12.51 -22.57
CA VAL A 725 -23.27 13.85 -22.74
C VAL A 725 -22.35 14.81 -23.54
N ASN A 726 -21.03 14.57 -23.52
CA ASN A 726 -20.02 15.45 -24.10
C ASN A 726 -19.54 15.01 -25.50
N GLU A 727 -20.43 14.99 -26.51
CA GLU A 727 -20.05 14.61 -27.89
C GLU A 727 -19.02 15.56 -28.54
N GLU A 728 -18.88 16.80 -28.08
CA GLU A 728 -17.99 17.81 -28.69
C GLU A 728 -16.49 17.65 -28.38
N ARG A 729 -16.05 16.61 -27.64
CA ARG A 729 -14.61 16.30 -27.48
C ARG A 729 -14.00 15.75 -28.77
N ALA A 730 -13.66 16.72 -29.65
CA ALA A 730 -13.21 16.63 -31.03
C ALA A 730 -12.37 15.39 -31.37
N ALA A 731 -12.61 14.86 -32.58
CA ALA A 731 -12.03 13.60 -33.03
C ALA A 731 -10.49 13.58 -32.91
N PHE A 732 -9.99 12.62 -32.13
CA PHE A 732 -8.56 12.29 -32.05
C PHE A 732 -8.06 11.85 -33.43
N ILE A 733 -7.33 12.75 -34.10
CA ILE A 733 -6.59 12.44 -35.33
C ILE A 733 -5.16 12.07 -34.90
N PRO A 734 -4.72 10.81 -35.07
CA PRO A 734 -3.33 10.44 -34.81
C PRO A 734 -2.40 11.32 -35.64
N ALA A 735 -1.37 11.88 -35.01
CA ALA A 735 -0.44 12.81 -35.65
C ALA A 735 0.37 12.11 -36.75
N LYS A 736 -0.13 12.12 -37.99
CA LYS A 736 0.57 11.59 -39.15
C LYS A 736 1.91 12.31 -39.31
N GLU A 737 2.98 11.50 -39.39
CA GLU A 737 4.34 11.95 -39.63
C GLU A 737 4.40 12.91 -40.83
N LYS A 738 4.84 14.15 -40.61
CA LYS A 738 5.08 15.11 -41.69
C LYS A 738 6.39 14.75 -42.42
N ALA A 739 6.31 13.79 -43.32
CA ALA A 739 7.35 13.55 -44.33
C ALA A 739 7.63 14.86 -45.10
N GLY A 740 8.84 15.41 -44.93
CA GLY A 740 9.22 16.74 -45.39
C GLY A 740 9.37 16.89 -46.91
N GLY A 741 8.25 16.95 -47.64
CA GLY A 741 8.21 17.08 -49.09
C GLY A 741 8.16 18.53 -49.61
N ALA A 742 9.20 19.34 -49.34
CA ALA A 742 9.24 20.73 -49.82
C ALA A 742 9.36 20.81 -51.36
N LYS A 743 8.34 21.34 -52.03
CA LYS A 743 8.39 21.71 -53.46
C LYS A 743 8.38 23.23 -53.62
N GLN A 744 9.53 23.80 -53.98
CA GLN A 744 9.57 25.13 -54.60
C GLN A 744 8.94 25.07 -56.00
N GLY A 745 8.23 26.12 -56.40
CA GLY A 745 7.65 26.23 -57.73
C GLY A 745 8.66 26.74 -58.76
N GLY A 746 8.78 26.04 -59.89
CA GLY A 746 9.53 26.47 -61.07
C GLY A 746 8.86 25.93 -62.34
N ARG A 747 8.54 26.81 -63.30
CA ARG A 747 7.73 26.45 -64.47
C ARG A 747 8.55 25.73 -65.56
N TYR A 748 7.84 24.92 -66.35
CA TYR A 748 8.35 24.21 -67.53
C TYR A 748 9.06 25.13 -68.55
N GLY A 749 10.19 24.65 -69.07
CA GLY A 749 10.87 25.16 -70.27
C GLY A 749 11.26 24.00 -71.20
N LYS A 750 11.11 24.17 -72.51
CA LYS A 750 11.19 23.10 -73.52
C LYS A 750 12.58 22.45 -73.69
N SER A 751 12.60 21.11 -73.64
CA SER A 751 13.34 20.15 -74.51
C SER A 751 14.84 20.34 -74.85
N GLY A 752 15.66 19.29 -74.63
CA GLY A 752 16.80 18.99 -75.52
C GLY A 752 17.98 18.15 -74.97
N LYS A 753 18.22 16.98 -75.58
CA LYS A 753 19.51 16.25 -75.76
C LYS A 753 20.41 15.90 -74.53
N ASN A 754 20.44 14.60 -74.17
CA ASN A 754 21.57 13.63 -74.36
C ASN A 754 23.04 14.14 -74.48
N PRO A 755 24.07 13.29 -74.16
CA PRO A 755 24.24 12.31 -73.05
C PRO A 755 25.73 12.16 -72.54
N LYS A 756 26.04 11.11 -71.75
CA LYS A 756 27.40 10.60 -71.33
C LYS A 756 28.14 11.47 -70.28
N SER A 757 29.19 11.04 -69.56
CA SER A 757 30.00 9.78 -69.52
C SER A 757 30.55 9.63 -68.07
N SER A 758 30.45 8.51 -67.34
CA SER A 758 31.18 7.20 -67.40
C SER A 758 32.60 7.18 -66.79
N GLU A 759 32.83 6.33 -65.78
CA GLU A 759 34.13 5.73 -65.33
C GLU A 759 35.21 6.72 -64.80
N SER A 760 36.26 6.39 -64.02
CA SER A 760 36.66 5.29 -63.11
C SER A 760 37.83 5.83 -62.22
N GLY A 761 38.42 5.19 -61.18
CA GLY A 761 38.17 3.93 -60.47
C GLY A 761 39.47 3.32 -59.88
N ARG A 762 39.42 2.74 -58.66
CA ARG A 762 40.51 2.05 -57.89
C ARG A 762 41.54 2.91 -57.13
N GLY A 763 42.11 2.30 -56.08
CA GLY A 763 43.36 2.67 -55.40
C GLY A 763 43.18 3.53 -54.13
N SER A 764 43.66 3.25 -52.91
CA SER A 764 44.30 2.12 -52.18
C SER A 764 45.42 2.68 -51.30
N SER A 765 45.51 2.23 -50.03
CA SER A 765 46.70 2.20 -49.16
C SER A 765 47.48 3.51 -48.85
N GLY A 766 47.68 3.81 -47.57
CA GLY A 766 48.63 4.86 -47.14
C GLY A 766 48.62 5.17 -45.63
N SER A 767 49.40 4.44 -44.83
CA SER A 767 49.64 4.74 -43.41
C SER A 767 50.91 5.59 -43.22
N GLY A 768 50.86 6.63 -42.38
CA GLY A 768 52.02 7.48 -42.05
C GLY A 768 51.80 8.28 -40.75
N SER A 769 52.87 8.71 -40.07
CA SER A 769 52.80 9.21 -38.68
C SER A 769 53.70 10.42 -38.38
N ASN A 770 53.44 11.06 -37.22
CA ASN A 770 54.28 12.00 -36.45
C ASN A 770 54.50 13.46 -36.94
N GLY A 771 54.39 14.42 -36.00
CA GLY A 771 54.82 15.82 -36.15
C GLY A 771 54.50 16.74 -34.96
N ARG A 772 55.52 17.13 -34.16
CA ARG A 772 55.49 18.10 -33.02
C ARG A 772 55.43 19.56 -33.53
N SER A 773 55.13 20.66 -32.80
CA SER A 773 54.72 21.03 -31.40
C SER A 773 53.94 22.39 -31.49
N ALA A 774 53.67 23.30 -30.53
CA ALA A 774 54.03 23.66 -29.12
C ALA A 774 52.91 24.61 -28.57
N GLY A 775 52.88 25.24 -27.36
CA GLY A 775 53.72 25.26 -26.14
C GLY A 775 53.56 26.59 -25.34
N ARG A 776 53.70 26.56 -23.99
CA ARG A 776 53.36 27.64 -22.99
C ARG A 776 51.84 27.85 -22.77
N GLY A 777 51.29 28.24 -21.61
CA GLY A 777 51.84 28.54 -20.25
C GLY A 777 51.12 29.77 -19.63
N GLY A 778 50.74 29.88 -18.34
CA GLY A 778 50.94 29.01 -17.15
C GLY A 778 49.98 29.34 -15.97
N ARG A 779 50.39 29.05 -14.71
CA ARG A 779 49.55 29.05 -13.48
C ARG A 779 49.33 30.42 -12.81
N GLY A 780 48.26 30.58 -12.02
CA GLY A 780 48.09 31.68 -11.04
C GLY A 780 46.96 31.48 -10.00
N LYS A 781 47.31 31.11 -8.77
CA LYS A 781 46.42 30.87 -7.60
C LYS A 781 45.46 32.03 -7.27
N LYS A 782 44.23 31.72 -6.84
CA LYS A 782 43.94 31.55 -5.40
C LYS A 782 42.79 30.56 -5.18
#